data_AF-A0A2A3YP44-F1
#
_entry.id   AF-A0A2A3YP44-F1
#
_cell.length_a   1.000
_cell.length_b   1.000
_cell.length_c   1.000
_cell.angle_alpha   90.00
_cell.angle_beta   90.00
_cell.angle_gamma   90.00
#
_symmetry.space_group_name_H-M   'P 1'
#
loop_
_entity.id
_entity.type
_entity.pdbx_description
1 polymer ?
#
loop_
_entity_poly.entity_id
_entity_poly.type
_entity_poly.pdbx_seq_one_letter_code
_entity_poly.pdbx_strand_id
1 'polypeptide(L)'
;MTSTPPTRPSPLVVGAVVAGLAVLSLLSVFAADAAGGDNLVLRDAGPLARLGSPIASMLADLAAALTLGGAVVAGWLLREDADRARALSVIGIAAAVTTLARGASLAFSYAVATGQPVGSERFGSDLSVFLATELGLWLVAALVIAATATTAAFTGTSRTTARVVAVAAGLVAFASAMTGHAAGDSSHEVATSTMLVHLLAVGIWLGGLGILQVLPTSSRDDVAVLRGYSHLALICWIALAVSGVWALAVRMNSIAEILTSAYVQLGVAKAVLLMALAGLGALQRRQLATGLGHDATGREAAGTYRRLALLELALMGLAVALAAAMSSSPPPADAGTPPAGPAGVLTSYPLPDAPSVATLLTSWRPDPFGMMLACVFVLLWWRPRGPERERGASVRLVLSGVVLVLLTSGALNVYSKVMVSAHLLQHLLLLAAAGALLGSAVAVPRVLGRLLGDRWWLAVLFAAVPLALLAGVYASPLLRLALDSHALHLSLQMLALAGGVLITLVVRAVRGTGLRLLVLAVPVVLGLAAGVTLLLTDLLMAASWFGGTGRTWLPDALADQQRGGIGVLGVTVLAGGGAAAALWIRRPRRGTETGAGHGTAGDGQAERNERAGRGDRAGSGDRAGRGEQPRPTGRARQRERA
;
A
#
# COMPACT_ATOMS: atom_id res chain seq x y z
N MET A 1 -24.39 -27.41 -16.05
CA MET A 1 -23.85 -26.04 -16.17
C MET A 1 -23.00 -25.99 -17.42
N THR A 2 -23.54 -25.50 -18.52
CA THR A 2 -22.84 -25.35 -19.79
C THR A 2 -21.94 -24.12 -19.70
N SER A 3 -20.62 -24.32 -19.67
CA SER A 3 -19.64 -23.25 -19.72
C SER A 3 -19.71 -22.62 -21.13
N THR A 4 -20.33 -21.45 -21.25
CA THR A 4 -20.19 -20.63 -22.45
C THR A 4 -18.70 -20.32 -22.68
N PRO A 5 -18.14 -20.58 -23.87
CA PRO A 5 -16.74 -20.29 -24.14
C PRO A 5 -16.45 -18.79 -23.99
N PRO A 6 -15.22 -18.41 -23.57
CA PRO A 6 -14.86 -17.01 -23.43
C PRO A 6 -14.99 -16.32 -24.79
N THR A 7 -15.84 -15.30 -24.86
CA THR A 7 -16.00 -14.45 -26.04
C THR A 7 -14.67 -13.74 -26.31
N ARG A 8 -14.02 -14.03 -27.44
CA ARG A 8 -12.83 -13.30 -27.89
C ARG A 8 -13.19 -11.81 -28.03
N PRO A 9 -12.31 -10.87 -27.62
CA PRO A 9 -12.58 -9.46 -27.82
C PRO A 9 -12.75 -9.18 -29.31
N SER A 10 -13.81 -8.45 -29.68
CA SER A 10 -14.05 -8.09 -31.07
C SER A 10 -12.85 -7.30 -31.62
N PRO A 11 -12.44 -7.51 -32.88
CA PRO A 11 -11.29 -6.81 -33.47
C PRO A 11 -11.43 -5.28 -33.40
N LEU A 12 -12.66 -4.75 -33.42
CA LEU A 12 -12.95 -3.33 -33.25
C LEU A 12 -12.52 -2.76 -31.89
N VAL A 13 -12.70 -3.52 -30.81
CA VAL A 13 -12.30 -3.09 -29.45
C VAL A 13 -10.78 -3.08 -29.33
N VAL A 14 -10.11 -4.08 -29.91
CA VAL A 14 -8.64 -4.13 -29.96
C VAL A 14 -8.12 -2.94 -30.78
N GLY A 15 -8.70 -2.69 -31.96
CA GLY A 15 -8.35 -1.55 -32.80
C GLY A 15 -8.54 -0.20 -32.09
N ALA A 16 -9.64 -0.01 -31.37
CA ALA A 16 -9.90 1.21 -30.61
C ALA A 16 -8.89 1.43 -29.47
N VAL A 17 -8.51 0.37 -28.74
CA VAL A 17 -7.49 0.45 -27.68
C VAL A 17 -6.12 0.81 -28.28
N VAL A 18 -5.74 0.16 -29.38
CA VAL A 18 -4.46 0.43 -30.07
C VAL A 18 -4.44 1.87 -30.60
N ALA A 19 -5.51 2.34 -31.24
CA ALA A 19 -5.62 3.71 -31.73
C ALA A 19 -5.55 4.72 -30.56
N GLY A 20 -6.24 4.46 -29.45
CA GLY A 20 -6.17 5.30 -28.26
C GLY A 20 -4.75 5.38 -27.68
N LEU A 21 -4.04 4.26 -27.59
CA LEU A 21 -2.64 4.24 -27.14
C LEU A 21 -1.72 4.98 -28.10
N ALA A 22 -1.94 4.88 -29.42
CA ALA A 22 -1.17 5.64 -30.41
C ALA A 22 -1.39 7.15 -30.26
N VAL A 23 -2.64 7.60 -30.08
CA VAL A 23 -2.95 9.01 -29.83
C VAL A 23 -2.30 9.51 -28.55
N LEU A 24 -2.39 8.75 -27.45
CA LEU A 24 -1.74 9.12 -26.18
C LEU A 24 -0.20 9.17 -26.31
N SER A 25 0.39 8.25 -27.10
CA SER A 25 1.83 8.24 -27.37
C SER A 25 2.27 9.47 -28.16
N LEU A 26 1.49 9.87 -29.17
CA LEU A 26 1.76 11.10 -29.93
C LEU A 26 1.63 12.33 -29.02
N LEU A 27 0.58 12.38 -28.19
CA LEU A 27 0.37 13.48 -27.24
C LEU A 27 1.50 13.60 -26.23
N SER A 28 2.03 12.49 -25.70
CA SER A 28 3.15 12.54 -24.76
C SER A 28 4.43 13.06 -25.42
N VAL A 29 4.70 12.69 -26.67
CA VAL A 29 5.83 13.22 -27.45
C VAL A 29 5.66 14.72 -27.72
N PHE A 30 4.51 15.17 -28.23
CA PHE A 30 4.27 16.58 -28.51
C PHE A 30 4.29 17.45 -27.24
N ALA A 31 3.74 16.95 -26.13
CA ALA A 31 3.77 17.67 -24.87
C ALA A 31 5.19 17.76 -24.28
N ALA A 32 6.04 16.74 -24.49
CA ALA A 32 7.44 16.78 -24.06
C ALA A 32 8.25 17.81 -24.85
N ASP A 33 8.04 17.85 -26.17
CA ASP A 33 8.65 18.84 -27.08
C ASP A 33 8.24 20.27 -26.68
N ALA A 34 6.93 20.51 -26.50
CA ALA A 34 6.38 21.80 -26.10
C ALA A 34 6.88 22.28 -24.72
N ALA A 35 7.24 21.36 -23.82
CA ALA A 35 7.76 21.67 -22.50
C ALA A 35 9.31 21.78 -22.44
N GLY A 36 9.98 21.75 -23.61
CA GLY A 36 11.41 21.99 -23.71
C GLY A 36 12.27 20.77 -23.38
N GLY A 37 11.78 19.55 -23.63
CA GLY A 37 12.54 18.30 -23.44
C GLY A 37 13.84 18.21 -24.26
N ASP A 38 14.02 19.11 -25.23
CA ASP A 38 15.18 19.19 -26.13
C ASP A 38 16.37 19.92 -25.50
N ASN A 39 16.18 20.59 -24.36
CA ASN A 39 17.19 21.42 -23.69
C ASN A 39 18.14 20.64 -22.76
N LEU A 40 18.14 19.30 -22.78
CA LEU A 40 19.11 18.50 -22.03
C LEU A 40 20.45 18.44 -22.80
N VAL A 41 21.33 19.38 -22.46
CA VAL A 41 22.64 19.73 -23.08
C VAL A 41 23.69 18.59 -23.12
N LEU A 42 23.37 17.33 -22.82
CA LEU A 42 24.36 16.24 -22.79
C LEU A 42 24.18 15.26 -23.95
N ARG A 43 24.78 15.57 -25.11
CA ARG A 43 24.98 14.69 -26.30
C ARG A 43 23.73 13.96 -26.83
N ASP A 44 23.43 14.13 -28.12
CA ASP A 44 22.26 13.49 -28.74
C ASP A 44 22.29 11.95 -28.64
N ALA A 45 21.39 11.39 -27.83
CA ALA A 45 21.16 9.96 -27.67
C ALA A 45 20.44 9.32 -28.88
N GLY A 46 20.22 10.10 -29.94
CA GLY A 46 19.55 9.70 -31.16
C GLY A 46 18.02 9.73 -31.03
N PRO A 47 17.32 9.77 -32.19
CA PRO A 47 15.86 9.94 -32.23
C PRO A 47 15.10 8.79 -31.58
N LEU A 48 15.65 7.57 -31.60
CA LEU A 48 15.02 6.40 -30.97
C LEU A 48 14.88 6.54 -29.46
N ALA A 49 15.91 7.01 -28.76
CA ALA A 49 15.86 7.20 -27.31
C ALA A 49 14.97 8.40 -26.95
N ARG A 50 15.09 9.49 -27.72
CA ARG A 50 14.32 10.73 -27.49
C ARG A 50 12.81 10.53 -27.66
N LEU A 51 12.39 9.91 -28.77
CA LEU A 51 10.97 9.65 -29.06
C LEU A 51 10.45 8.41 -28.31
N GLY A 52 11.31 7.41 -28.10
CA GLY A 52 10.94 6.17 -27.45
C GLY A 52 10.77 6.29 -25.94
N SER A 53 11.51 7.19 -25.26
CA SER A 53 11.48 7.31 -23.80
C SER A 53 10.09 7.72 -23.25
N PRO A 54 9.41 8.78 -23.75
CA PRO A 54 8.07 9.13 -23.29
C PRO A 54 7.04 8.02 -23.57
N ILE A 55 7.18 7.32 -24.70
CA ILE A 55 6.28 6.24 -25.11
C ILE A 55 6.45 5.03 -24.20
N ALA A 56 7.69 4.58 -23.98
CA ALA A 56 8.00 3.46 -23.10
C ALA A 56 7.56 3.73 -21.66
N SER A 57 7.80 4.95 -21.16
CA SER A 57 7.37 5.37 -19.82
C SER A 57 5.85 5.35 -19.69
N MET A 58 5.12 5.93 -20.66
CA MET A 58 3.66 5.92 -20.67
C MET A 58 3.10 4.49 -20.71
N LEU A 59 3.63 3.63 -21.58
CA LEU A 59 3.20 2.22 -21.66
C LEU A 59 3.50 1.47 -20.37
N ALA A 60 4.68 1.68 -19.78
CA ALA A 60 5.05 1.08 -18.50
C ALA A 60 4.11 1.53 -17.38
N ASP A 61 3.77 2.81 -17.31
CA ASP A 61 2.91 3.37 -16.26
C ASP A 61 1.45 2.92 -16.41
N LEU A 62 0.89 2.92 -17.62
CA LEU A 62 -0.47 2.42 -17.88
C LEU A 62 -0.60 0.92 -17.58
N ALA A 63 0.39 0.13 -18.00
CA ALA A 63 0.40 -1.31 -17.76
C ALA A 63 0.65 -1.65 -16.28
N ALA A 64 1.53 -0.90 -15.60
CA ALA A 64 1.77 -1.05 -14.17
C ALA A 64 0.53 -0.66 -13.36
N ALA A 65 -0.17 0.40 -13.76
CA ALA A 65 -1.43 0.80 -13.16
C ALA A 65 -2.45 -0.33 -13.27
N LEU A 66 -2.69 -0.86 -14.48
CA LEU A 66 -3.61 -1.99 -14.69
C LEU A 66 -3.22 -3.22 -13.87
N THR A 67 -1.93 -3.50 -13.74
CA THR A 67 -1.42 -4.59 -12.90
C THR A 67 -1.74 -4.36 -11.42
N LEU A 68 -1.42 -3.18 -10.88
CA LEU A 68 -1.61 -2.83 -9.48
C LEU A 68 -3.09 -2.76 -9.10
N GLY A 69 -3.86 -1.88 -9.75
CA GLY A 69 -5.28 -1.70 -9.44
C GLY A 69 -6.09 -2.94 -9.78
N GLY A 70 -5.74 -3.64 -10.87
CA GLY A 70 -6.34 -4.92 -11.22
C GLY A 70 -6.15 -5.97 -10.13
N ALA A 71 -4.93 -6.12 -9.63
CA ALA A 71 -4.60 -7.06 -8.57
C ALA A 71 -5.26 -6.70 -7.23
N VAL A 72 -5.42 -5.40 -6.92
CA VAL A 72 -6.18 -4.94 -5.74
C VAL A 72 -7.66 -5.30 -5.85
N VAL A 73 -8.30 -5.08 -7.00
CA VAL A 73 -9.69 -5.50 -7.23
C VAL A 73 -9.82 -7.02 -7.13
N ALA A 74 -8.92 -7.77 -7.78
CA ALA A 74 -8.91 -9.24 -7.77
C ALA A 74 -8.67 -9.85 -6.37
N GLY A 75 -7.82 -9.23 -5.55
CA GLY A 75 -7.41 -9.77 -4.24
C GLY A 75 -8.35 -9.45 -3.08
N TRP A 76 -9.14 -8.38 -3.20
CA TRP A 76 -9.98 -7.88 -2.11
C TRP A 76 -11.45 -7.64 -2.45
N LEU A 77 -11.80 -7.36 -3.71
CA LEU A 77 -13.17 -7.03 -4.10
C LEU A 77 -13.88 -8.18 -4.82
N LEU A 78 -13.19 -8.91 -5.70
CA LEU A 78 -13.81 -10.02 -6.44
C LEU A 78 -14.16 -11.20 -5.53
N ARG A 79 -15.38 -11.71 -5.71
CA ARG A 79 -15.95 -12.80 -4.90
C ARG A 79 -15.76 -14.14 -5.59
N GLU A 80 -16.09 -14.18 -6.87
CA GLU A 80 -16.08 -15.38 -7.72
C GLU A 80 -14.67 -15.75 -8.18
N ASP A 81 -14.40 -17.06 -8.19
CA ASP A 81 -13.09 -17.59 -8.56
C ASP A 81 -12.84 -17.52 -10.06
N ALA A 82 -13.87 -17.72 -10.89
CA ALA A 82 -13.79 -17.62 -12.35
C ALA A 82 -13.48 -16.17 -12.81
N ASP A 83 -14.14 -15.17 -12.22
CA ASP A 83 -13.91 -13.77 -12.57
C ASP A 83 -12.50 -13.32 -12.14
N ARG A 84 -12.01 -13.84 -11.01
CA ARG A 84 -10.65 -13.59 -10.56
C ARG A 84 -9.60 -14.27 -11.44
N ALA A 85 -9.87 -15.47 -11.94
CA ALA A 85 -9.00 -16.13 -12.91
C ALA A 85 -8.87 -15.29 -14.20
N ARG A 86 -10.00 -14.81 -14.72
CA ARG A 86 -10.02 -13.91 -15.88
C ARG A 86 -9.26 -12.60 -15.61
N ALA A 87 -9.48 -11.99 -14.44
CA ALA A 87 -8.74 -10.79 -14.04
C ALA A 87 -7.24 -11.05 -14.03
N LEU A 88 -6.78 -12.15 -13.42
CA LEU A 88 -5.37 -12.50 -13.32
C LEU A 88 -4.71 -12.80 -14.67
N SER A 89 -5.44 -13.34 -15.65
CA SER A 89 -4.93 -13.45 -17.02
C SER A 89 -4.65 -12.09 -17.65
N VAL A 90 -5.56 -11.11 -17.49
CA VAL A 90 -5.37 -9.75 -18.00
C VAL A 90 -4.26 -9.03 -17.25
N ILE A 91 -4.21 -9.18 -15.93
CA ILE A 91 -3.15 -8.64 -15.07
C ILE A 91 -1.79 -9.22 -15.45
N GLY A 92 -1.70 -10.52 -15.76
CA GLY A 92 -0.46 -11.15 -16.20
C GLY A 92 0.06 -10.60 -17.52
N ILE A 93 -0.83 -10.33 -18.49
CA ILE A 93 -0.48 -9.66 -19.74
C ILE A 93 -0.01 -8.22 -19.46
N ALA A 94 -0.73 -7.48 -18.63
CA ALA A 94 -0.35 -6.11 -18.25
C ALA A 94 1.01 -6.08 -17.52
N ALA A 95 1.28 -7.05 -16.65
CA ALA A 95 2.57 -7.18 -15.98
C ALA A 95 3.68 -7.46 -17.00
N ALA A 96 3.46 -8.35 -17.97
CA ALA A 96 4.43 -8.64 -19.03
C ALA A 96 4.73 -7.39 -19.89
N VAL A 97 3.69 -6.62 -20.26
CA VAL A 97 3.87 -5.34 -20.97
C VAL A 97 4.67 -4.36 -20.10
N THR A 98 4.41 -4.31 -18.79
CA THR A 98 5.18 -3.50 -17.85
C THR A 98 6.64 -3.92 -17.85
N THR A 99 6.95 -5.22 -17.79
CA THR A 99 8.33 -5.74 -17.83
C THR A 99 9.04 -5.30 -19.11
N LEU A 100 8.42 -5.50 -20.28
CA LEU A 100 9.01 -5.13 -21.56
C LEU A 100 9.23 -3.61 -21.68
N ALA A 101 8.23 -2.82 -21.29
CA ALA A 101 8.30 -1.35 -21.35
C ALA A 101 9.32 -0.77 -20.35
N ARG A 102 9.49 -1.37 -19.17
CA ARG A 102 10.57 -1.01 -18.23
C ARG A 102 11.95 -1.39 -18.77
N GLY A 103 12.07 -2.51 -19.49
CA GLY A 103 13.30 -2.87 -20.20
C GLY A 103 13.67 -1.84 -21.27
N ALA A 104 12.69 -1.40 -22.06
CA ALA A 104 12.88 -0.30 -23.02
C ALA A 104 13.25 1.02 -22.32
N SER A 105 12.58 1.35 -21.21
CA SER A 105 12.87 2.55 -20.41
C SER A 105 14.31 2.55 -19.86
N LEU A 106 14.81 1.38 -19.42
CA LEU A 106 16.19 1.21 -18.98
C LEU A 106 17.17 1.46 -20.14
N ALA A 107 16.90 0.89 -21.32
CA ALA A 107 17.74 1.07 -22.50
C ALA A 107 17.76 2.54 -22.99
N PHE A 108 16.61 3.20 -23.01
CA PHE A 108 16.52 4.63 -23.39
C PHE A 108 17.16 5.54 -22.35
N SER A 109 16.97 5.27 -21.05
CA SER A 109 17.62 6.03 -19.98
C SER A 109 19.14 5.88 -20.02
N TYR A 110 19.64 4.67 -20.32
CA TYR A 110 21.07 4.44 -20.55
C TYR A 110 21.58 5.23 -21.76
N ALA A 111 20.85 5.20 -22.88
CA ALA A 111 21.21 5.94 -24.09
C ALA A 111 21.33 7.46 -23.81
N VAL A 112 20.34 8.02 -23.11
CA VAL A 112 20.30 9.43 -22.71
C VAL A 112 21.42 9.77 -21.72
N ALA A 113 21.63 8.94 -20.69
CA ALA A 113 22.63 9.21 -19.67
C ALA A 113 24.08 9.14 -20.20
N THR A 114 24.34 8.28 -21.18
CA THR A 114 25.70 8.05 -21.73
C THR A 114 25.95 8.77 -23.05
N GLY A 115 24.92 9.35 -23.67
CA GLY A 115 24.99 9.91 -25.02
C GLY A 115 25.32 8.85 -26.08
N GLN A 116 24.96 7.59 -25.86
CA GLN A 116 25.20 6.47 -26.77
C GLN A 116 23.89 6.09 -27.48
N PRO A 117 23.74 6.36 -28.79
CA PRO A 117 22.53 5.99 -29.52
C PRO A 117 22.24 4.49 -29.49
N VAL A 118 20.97 4.14 -29.34
CA VAL A 118 20.48 2.75 -29.40
C VAL A 118 20.86 2.15 -30.76
N GLY A 119 21.61 1.05 -30.74
CA GLY A 119 22.09 0.37 -31.95
C GLY A 119 23.47 0.82 -32.46
N SER A 120 24.11 1.79 -31.80
CA SER A 120 25.54 2.09 -32.05
C SER A 120 26.44 0.94 -31.57
N GLU A 121 27.61 0.75 -32.20
CA GLU A 121 28.58 -0.29 -31.80
C GLU A 121 29.06 -0.15 -30.34
N ARG A 122 29.07 1.09 -29.84
CA ARG A 122 29.46 1.41 -28.47
C ARG A 122 28.34 1.14 -27.45
N PHE A 123 27.09 0.96 -27.90
CA PHE A 123 25.93 0.82 -27.02
C PHE A 123 26.10 -0.34 -26.03
N GLY A 124 26.10 -0.01 -24.73
CA GLY A 124 26.25 -0.96 -23.64
C GLY A 124 27.67 -1.05 -23.06
N SER A 125 28.67 -0.40 -23.66
CA SER A 125 30.05 -0.35 -23.14
C SER A 125 30.17 0.21 -21.73
N ASP A 126 29.31 1.17 -21.37
CA ASP A 126 29.31 1.84 -20.06
C ASP A 126 28.20 1.31 -19.14
N LEU A 127 27.58 0.16 -19.48
CA LEU A 127 26.40 -0.36 -18.77
C LEU A 127 26.68 -0.68 -17.30
N SER A 128 27.85 -1.23 -16.98
CA SER A 128 28.25 -1.52 -15.59
C SER A 128 28.37 -0.25 -14.74
N VAL A 129 28.92 0.82 -15.32
CA VAL A 129 29.03 2.13 -14.68
C VAL A 129 27.65 2.75 -14.49
N PHE A 130 26.79 2.69 -15.51
CA PHE A 130 25.42 3.19 -15.41
C PHE A 130 24.62 2.44 -14.33
N LEU A 131 24.70 1.11 -14.27
CA LEU A 131 24.00 0.30 -13.27
C LEU A 131 24.54 0.51 -11.84
N ALA A 132 25.75 1.06 -11.70
CA ALA A 132 26.29 1.49 -10.41
C ALA A 132 25.76 2.86 -9.94
N THR A 133 25.07 3.61 -10.81
CA THR A 133 24.36 4.85 -10.41
C THR A 133 23.03 4.52 -9.73
N GLU A 134 22.52 5.45 -8.90
CA GLU A 134 21.20 5.28 -8.28
C GLU A 134 20.09 5.10 -9.32
N LEU A 135 20.12 5.89 -10.40
CA LEU A 135 19.13 5.80 -11.48
C LEU A 135 19.15 4.42 -12.14
N GLY A 136 20.33 3.92 -12.52
CA GLY A 136 20.48 2.60 -13.13
C GLY A 136 20.04 1.48 -12.20
N LEU A 137 20.37 1.57 -10.91
CA LEU A 137 19.96 0.61 -9.88
C LEU A 137 18.43 0.54 -9.72
N TRP A 138 17.74 1.68 -9.64
CA TRP A 138 16.29 1.71 -9.49
C TRP A 138 15.55 1.26 -10.75
N LEU A 139 16.06 1.57 -11.94
CA LEU A 139 15.50 1.09 -13.20
C LEU A 139 15.63 -0.44 -13.34
N VAL A 140 16.79 -1.02 -13.01
CA VAL A 140 16.95 -2.49 -13.04
C VAL A 140 16.14 -3.18 -11.93
N ALA A 141 16.05 -2.57 -10.73
CA ALA A 141 15.19 -3.08 -9.67
C ALA A 141 13.71 -3.10 -10.10
N ALA A 142 13.21 -2.00 -10.69
CA ALA A 142 11.85 -1.94 -11.23
C ALA A 142 11.60 -3.02 -12.29
N LEU A 143 12.57 -3.27 -13.18
CA LEU A 143 12.51 -4.32 -14.19
C LEU A 143 12.42 -5.73 -13.58
N VAL A 144 13.31 -6.06 -12.63
CA VAL A 144 13.35 -7.38 -11.98
C VAL A 144 12.09 -7.63 -11.15
N ILE A 145 11.62 -6.62 -10.42
CA ILE A 145 10.38 -6.71 -9.64
C ILE A 145 9.18 -6.87 -10.58
N ALA A 146 9.14 -6.14 -11.70
CA ALA A 146 8.08 -6.30 -12.71
C ALA A 146 8.10 -7.70 -13.31
N ALA A 147 9.27 -8.26 -13.65
CA ALA A 147 9.39 -9.63 -14.13
C ALA A 147 8.87 -10.65 -13.10
N THR A 148 9.19 -10.43 -11.82
CA THR A 148 8.69 -11.26 -10.71
C THR A 148 7.16 -11.16 -10.57
N ALA A 149 6.59 -9.96 -10.71
CA ALA A 149 5.15 -9.74 -10.71
C ALA A 149 4.46 -10.46 -11.88
N THR A 150 5.08 -10.44 -13.06
CA THR A 150 4.63 -11.18 -14.25
C THR A 150 4.60 -12.67 -13.99
N THR A 151 5.70 -13.25 -13.48
CA THR A 151 5.74 -14.67 -13.11
C THR A 151 4.66 -14.99 -12.10
N ALA A 152 4.55 -14.23 -11.01
CA ALA A 152 3.55 -14.43 -9.97
C ALA A 152 2.12 -14.40 -10.52
N ALA A 153 1.79 -13.50 -11.45
CA ALA A 153 0.47 -13.40 -12.05
C ALA A 153 0.09 -14.64 -12.87
N PHE A 154 1.05 -15.34 -13.47
CA PHE A 154 0.83 -16.59 -14.21
C PHE A 154 0.92 -17.86 -13.34
N THR A 155 1.38 -17.78 -12.08
CA THR A 155 1.49 -18.96 -11.20
C THR A 155 0.15 -19.51 -10.71
N GLY A 156 -0.92 -18.70 -10.67
CA GLY A 156 -2.21 -19.17 -10.19
C GLY A 156 -3.29 -18.09 -10.13
N THR A 157 -4.52 -18.52 -9.81
CA THR A 157 -5.72 -17.66 -9.86
C THR A 157 -6.33 -17.37 -8.48
N SER A 158 -5.58 -17.67 -7.41
CA SER A 158 -6.06 -17.56 -6.04
C SER A 158 -6.11 -16.11 -5.55
N ARG A 159 -6.91 -15.85 -4.50
CA ARG A 159 -6.90 -14.54 -3.82
C ARG A 159 -5.52 -14.18 -3.26
N THR A 160 -4.77 -15.19 -2.81
CA THR A 160 -3.40 -15.00 -2.32
C THR A 160 -2.48 -14.57 -3.45
N THR A 161 -2.59 -15.20 -4.62
CA THR A 161 -1.81 -14.83 -5.81
C THR A 161 -2.07 -13.39 -6.22
N ALA A 162 -3.34 -12.98 -6.31
CA ALA A 162 -3.69 -11.58 -6.59
C ALA A 162 -3.09 -10.59 -5.57
N ARG A 163 -3.07 -10.94 -4.27
CA ARG A 163 -2.45 -10.09 -3.24
C ARG A 163 -0.93 -10.01 -3.38
N VAL A 164 -0.27 -11.12 -3.71
CA VAL A 164 1.18 -11.15 -3.97
C VAL A 164 1.51 -10.27 -5.18
N VAL A 165 0.73 -10.38 -6.27
CA VAL A 165 0.90 -9.53 -7.46
C VAL A 165 0.66 -8.06 -7.13
N ALA A 166 -0.35 -7.73 -6.30
CA ALA A 166 -0.59 -6.36 -5.87
C ALA A 166 0.59 -5.78 -5.08
N VAL A 167 1.20 -6.58 -4.18
CA VAL A 167 2.41 -6.17 -3.44
C VAL A 167 3.59 -5.98 -4.40
N ALA A 168 3.83 -6.92 -5.31
CA ALA A 168 4.91 -6.82 -6.29
C ALA A 168 4.75 -5.59 -7.20
N ALA A 169 3.52 -5.32 -7.70
CA ALA A 169 3.22 -4.13 -8.49
C ALA A 169 3.38 -2.82 -7.68
N GLY A 170 3.05 -2.85 -6.39
CA GLY A 170 3.33 -1.74 -5.47
C GLY A 170 4.84 -1.49 -5.30
N LEU A 171 5.66 -2.56 -5.29
CA LEU A 171 7.12 -2.45 -5.27
C LEU A 171 7.68 -1.92 -6.61
N VAL A 172 7.03 -2.20 -7.74
CA VAL A 172 7.37 -1.54 -9.02
C VAL A 172 7.11 -0.03 -8.94
N ALA A 173 5.96 0.38 -8.37
CA ALA A 173 5.66 1.79 -8.15
C ALA A 173 6.66 2.43 -7.18
N PHE A 174 7.07 1.72 -6.13
CA PHE A 174 8.15 2.13 -5.22
C PHE A 174 9.46 2.39 -5.96
N ALA A 175 9.95 1.41 -6.72
CA ALA A 175 11.20 1.57 -7.48
C ALA A 175 11.11 2.72 -8.49
N SER A 176 9.95 2.89 -9.16
CA SER A 176 9.73 3.97 -10.12
C SER A 176 9.67 5.36 -9.44
N ALA A 177 9.20 5.44 -8.20
CA ALA A 177 9.21 6.71 -7.45
C ALA A 177 10.62 7.15 -7.07
N MET A 178 11.58 6.22 -7.00
CA MET A 178 12.98 6.48 -6.65
C MET A 178 13.85 6.87 -7.86
N THR A 179 13.34 6.84 -9.10
CA THR A 179 14.09 7.28 -10.29
C THR A 179 14.05 8.80 -10.53
N GLY A 180 13.42 9.57 -9.63
CA GLY A 180 13.27 11.02 -9.77
C GLY A 180 14.62 11.76 -9.75
N HIS A 181 14.84 12.65 -10.73
CA HIS A 181 16.12 13.30 -11.01
C HIS A 181 16.55 14.40 -10.01
N ALA A 182 15.88 14.54 -8.87
CA ALA A 182 16.20 15.56 -7.89
C ALA A 182 17.20 15.06 -6.82
N ALA A 183 18.08 14.13 -7.17
CA ALA A 183 19.13 13.65 -6.29
C ALA A 183 20.09 14.83 -5.98
N GLY A 184 19.93 15.45 -4.81
CA GLY A 184 20.78 16.54 -4.33
C GLY A 184 20.07 17.79 -3.80
N ASP A 185 18.76 17.94 -4.00
CA ASP A 185 18.00 19.09 -3.45
C ASP A 185 17.42 18.78 -2.06
N SER A 186 17.30 19.81 -1.22
CA SER A 186 16.70 19.76 0.12
C SER A 186 15.26 19.21 0.16
N SER A 187 14.59 19.26 -0.99
CA SER A 187 13.22 18.79 -1.20
C SER A 187 13.10 17.37 -1.76
N HIS A 188 14.23 16.69 -2.05
CA HIS A 188 14.27 15.39 -2.72
C HIS A 188 13.42 14.31 -2.03
N GLU A 189 13.51 14.22 -0.71
CA GLU A 189 12.77 13.24 0.11
C GLU A 189 11.25 13.46 0.01
N VAL A 190 10.84 14.73 0.03
CA VAL A 190 9.43 15.12 -0.10
C VAL A 190 8.93 14.79 -1.50
N ALA A 191 9.72 15.08 -2.53
CA ALA A 191 9.35 14.81 -3.92
C ALA A 191 9.19 13.30 -4.20
N THR A 192 10.12 12.46 -3.75
CA THR A 192 10.08 11.00 -3.94
C THR A 192 8.95 10.35 -3.12
N SER A 193 8.74 10.75 -1.87
CA SER A 193 7.60 10.29 -1.05
C SER A 193 6.25 10.68 -1.68
N THR A 194 6.15 11.91 -2.20
CA THR A 194 4.94 12.40 -2.88
C THR A 194 4.70 11.64 -4.19
N MET A 195 5.75 11.35 -4.96
CA MET A 195 5.66 10.56 -6.19
C MET A 195 5.20 9.13 -5.90
N LEU A 196 5.73 8.48 -4.86
CA LEU A 196 5.29 7.15 -4.45
C LEU A 196 3.79 7.09 -4.18
N VAL A 197 3.30 8.03 -3.37
CA VAL A 197 1.87 8.18 -3.10
C VAL A 197 1.07 8.37 -4.39
N HIS A 198 1.56 9.24 -5.28
CA HIS A 198 0.92 9.54 -6.54
C HIS A 198 0.78 8.29 -7.43
N LEU A 199 1.86 7.54 -7.62
CA LEU A 199 1.91 6.33 -8.43
C LEU A 199 1.01 5.21 -7.85
N LEU A 200 1.00 5.02 -6.53
CA LEU A 200 0.10 4.07 -5.89
C LEU A 200 -1.37 4.49 -6.08
N ALA A 201 -1.69 5.77 -5.89
CA ALA A 201 -3.05 6.28 -6.00
C ALA A 201 -3.59 6.18 -7.43
N VAL A 202 -2.83 6.65 -8.43
CA VAL A 202 -3.24 6.54 -9.84
C VAL A 202 -3.29 5.08 -10.27
N GLY A 203 -2.32 4.25 -9.85
CA GLY A 203 -2.28 2.84 -10.22
C GLY A 203 -3.47 2.04 -9.70
N ILE A 204 -3.85 2.25 -8.43
CA ILE A 204 -5.03 1.62 -7.84
C ILE A 204 -6.32 2.12 -8.51
N TRP A 205 -6.44 3.42 -8.76
CA TRP A 205 -7.63 4.01 -9.36
C TRP A 205 -7.77 3.59 -10.83
N LEU A 206 -6.84 4.01 -11.70
CA LEU A 206 -6.88 3.73 -13.13
C LEU A 206 -6.96 2.22 -13.42
N GLY A 207 -6.11 1.42 -12.79
CA GLY A 207 -6.06 -0.01 -13.04
C GLY A 207 -7.27 -0.76 -12.51
N GLY A 208 -7.80 -0.34 -11.36
CA GLY A 208 -9.01 -0.93 -10.80
C GLY A 208 -10.23 -0.63 -11.68
N LEU A 209 -10.31 0.56 -12.28
CA LEU A 209 -11.38 0.88 -13.23
C LEU A 209 -11.21 0.08 -14.50
N GLY A 210 -9.99 0.03 -15.03
CA GLY A 210 -9.63 -0.69 -16.25
C GLY A 210 -9.97 -2.19 -16.17
N ILE A 211 -9.64 -2.85 -15.06
CA ILE A 211 -9.93 -4.28 -14.91
C ILE A 211 -11.44 -4.55 -14.85
N LEU A 212 -12.23 -3.66 -14.24
CA LEU A 212 -13.68 -3.84 -14.16
C LEU A 212 -14.32 -3.86 -15.56
N GLN A 213 -13.79 -3.07 -16.51
CA GLN A 213 -14.34 -2.99 -17.86
C GLN A 213 -14.19 -4.29 -18.67
N VAL A 214 -13.25 -5.15 -18.30
CA VAL A 214 -12.99 -6.43 -18.99
C VAL A 214 -13.64 -7.63 -18.29
N LEU A 215 -14.28 -7.43 -17.14
CA LEU A 215 -14.98 -8.47 -16.40
C LEU A 215 -16.42 -8.68 -16.91
N PRO A 216 -17.00 -9.88 -16.67
CA PRO A 216 -18.40 -10.13 -16.99
C PRO A 216 -19.34 -9.26 -16.13
N THR A 217 -20.57 -9.09 -16.59
CA THR A 217 -21.63 -8.31 -15.90
C THR A 217 -21.82 -8.73 -14.44
N SER A 218 -21.63 -10.03 -14.14
CA SER A 218 -21.74 -10.59 -12.78
C SER A 218 -20.82 -9.94 -11.75
N SER A 219 -19.61 -9.53 -12.14
CA SER A 219 -18.65 -8.82 -11.27
C SER A 219 -18.56 -7.34 -11.60
N ARG A 220 -18.67 -6.98 -12.87
CA ARG A 220 -18.56 -5.59 -13.33
C ARG A 220 -19.70 -4.72 -12.82
N ASP A 221 -20.93 -5.25 -12.85
CA ASP A 221 -22.14 -4.51 -12.48
C ASP A 221 -22.59 -4.87 -11.04
N ASP A 222 -21.79 -5.66 -10.30
CA ASP A 222 -22.03 -5.99 -8.90
C ASP A 222 -21.91 -4.73 -8.02
N VAL A 223 -23.02 -4.34 -7.41
CA VAL A 223 -23.13 -3.13 -6.60
C VAL A 223 -22.20 -3.15 -5.39
N ALA A 224 -21.90 -4.31 -4.80
CA ALA A 224 -20.99 -4.41 -3.67
C ALA A 224 -19.53 -4.21 -4.09
N VAL A 225 -19.13 -4.78 -5.23
CA VAL A 225 -17.81 -4.54 -5.87
C VAL A 225 -17.68 -3.07 -6.23
N LEU A 226 -18.64 -2.50 -6.94
CA LEU A 226 -18.60 -1.11 -7.38
C LEU A 226 -18.62 -0.11 -6.22
N ARG A 227 -19.40 -0.36 -5.15
CA ARG A 227 -19.36 0.49 -3.95
C ARG A 227 -18.02 0.40 -3.21
N GLY A 228 -17.45 -0.80 -3.12
CA GLY A 228 -16.12 -0.99 -2.55
C GLY A 228 -15.05 -0.25 -3.33
N TYR A 229 -15.10 -0.38 -4.66
CA TYR A 229 -14.17 0.27 -5.57
C TYR A 229 -14.34 1.79 -5.60
N SER A 230 -15.58 2.30 -5.62
CA SER A 230 -15.88 3.74 -5.57
C SER A 230 -15.39 4.40 -4.28
N HIS A 231 -15.35 3.66 -3.15
CA HIS A 231 -14.71 4.14 -1.92
C HIS A 231 -13.20 4.25 -2.09
N LEU A 232 -12.56 3.20 -2.64
CA LEU A 232 -11.12 3.20 -2.92
C LEU A 232 -10.71 4.31 -3.89
N ALA A 233 -11.49 4.53 -4.96
CA ALA A 233 -11.30 5.62 -5.91
C ALA A 233 -11.37 7.01 -5.25
N LEU A 234 -12.22 7.20 -4.22
CA LEU A 234 -12.25 8.46 -3.46
C LEU A 234 -10.94 8.69 -2.71
N ILE A 235 -10.40 7.63 -2.09
CA ILE A 235 -9.12 7.69 -1.37
C ILE A 235 -8.01 8.06 -2.35
N CYS A 236 -7.97 7.41 -3.50
CA CYS A 236 -7.01 7.71 -4.55
C CYS A 236 -7.14 9.15 -5.06
N TRP A 237 -8.36 9.65 -5.27
CA TRP A 237 -8.59 11.03 -5.71
C TRP A 237 -8.06 12.06 -4.70
N ILE A 238 -8.36 11.88 -3.40
CA ILE A 238 -7.84 12.75 -2.33
C ILE A 238 -6.30 12.68 -2.30
N ALA A 239 -5.74 11.48 -2.38
CA ALA A 239 -4.29 11.28 -2.38
C ALA A 239 -3.62 11.98 -3.58
N LEU A 240 -4.22 11.91 -4.77
CA LEU A 240 -3.73 12.61 -5.96
C LEU A 240 -3.85 14.12 -5.84
N ALA A 241 -4.94 14.63 -5.25
CA ALA A 241 -5.12 16.06 -5.04
C ALA A 241 -4.05 16.62 -4.09
N VAL A 242 -3.87 15.99 -2.93
CA VAL A 242 -2.88 16.42 -1.93
C VAL A 242 -1.45 16.28 -2.46
N SER A 243 -1.11 15.13 -3.06
CA SER A 243 0.22 14.90 -3.63
C SER A 243 0.50 15.85 -4.80
N GLY A 244 -0.48 16.14 -5.66
CA GLY A 244 -0.34 17.04 -6.79
C GLY A 244 -0.11 18.50 -6.36
N VAL A 245 -0.88 18.99 -5.39
CA VAL A 245 -0.70 20.34 -4.82
C VAL A 245 0.69 20.47 -4.21
N TRP A 246 1.12 19.48 -3.43
CA TRP A 246 2.45 19.51 -2.80
C TRP A 246 3.57 19.46 -3.85
N ALA A 247 3.47 18.56 -4.83
CA ALA A 247 4.47 18.42 -5.88
C ALA A 247 4.61 19.69 -6.72
N LEU A 248 3.51 20.39 -6.98
CA LEU A 248 3.54 21.65 -7.72
C LEU A 248 4.09 22.80 -6.85
N ALA A 249 3.69 22.87 -5.58
CA ALA A 249 4.15 23.91 -4.64
C ALA A 249 5.68 23.89 -4.42
N VAL A 250 6.29 22.72 -4.41
CA VAL A 250 7.76 22.56 -4.23
C VAL A 250 8.54 22.87 -5.51
N ARG A 251 7.88 22.87 -6.68
CA ARG A 251 8.54 23.03 -7.98
C ARG A 251 8.31 24.40 -8.61
N MET A 252 7.64 25.31 -7.91
CA MET A 252 7.38 26.69 -8.35
C MET A 252 8.15 27.67 -7.48
N ASN A 253 8.81 28.67 -8.08
CA ASN A 253 9.41 29.76 -7.30
C ASN A 253 8.41 30.87 -7.01
N SER A 254 7.41 31.06 -7.88
CA SER A 254 6.38 32.08 -7.72
C SER A 254 5.05 31.67 -8.36
N ILE A 255 3.95 32.24 -7.88
CA ILE A 255 2.60 31.99 -8.44
C ILE A 255 2.49 32.50 -9.89
N ALA A 256 3.29 33.50 -10.28
CA ALA A 256 3.31 34.03 -11.65
C ALA A 256 3.74 32.99 -12.69
N GLU A 257 4.47 31.94 -12.29
CA GLU A 257 4.90 30.85 -13.18
C GLU A 257 3.73 30.06 -13.77
N ILE A 258 2.52 30.18 -13.20
CA ILE A 258 1.29 29.63 -13.80
C ILE A 258 1.07 30.17 -15.24
N LEU A 259 1.50 31.40 -15.52
CA LEU A 259 1.34 32.03 -16.83
C LEU A 259 2.59 31.94 -17.70
N THR A 260 3.78 31.76 -17.10
CA THR A 260 5.06 31.86 -17.82
C THR A 260 5.77 30.52 -18.01
N SER A 261 5.48 29.50 -17.21
CA SER A 261 6.15 28.20 -17.27
C SER A 261 5.25 27.13 -17.87
N ALA A 262 5.66 26.54 -19.00
CA ALA A 262 4.97 25.41 -19.61
C ALA A 262 4.83 24.20 -18.65
N TYR A 263 5.85 23.96 -17.81
CA TYR A 263 5.82 22.92 -16.78
C TYR A 263 4.67 23.14 -15.78
N VAL A 264 4.51 24.38 -15.29
CA VAL A 264 3.45 24.72 -14.34
C VAL A 264 2.08 24.67 -15.02
N GLN A 265 1.96 25.13 -16.26
CA GLN A 265 0.74 25.04 -17.06
C GLN A 265 0.28 23.59 -17.25
N LEU A 266 1.20 22.65 -17.52
CA LEU A 266 0.90 21.21 -17.55
C LEU A 266 0.39 20.70 -16.19
N GLY A 267 1.00 21.17 -15.10
CA GLY A 267 0.52 20.90 -13.74
C GLY A 267 -0.91 21.39 -13.49
N VAL A 268 -1.23 22.61 -13.91
CA VAL A 268 -2.57 23.20 -13.81
C VAL A 268 -3.57 22.44 -14.69
N ALA A 269 -3.21 22.05 -15.91
CA ALA A 269 -4.04 21.23 -16.77
C ALA A 269 -4.40 19.89 -16.10
N LYS A 270 -3.44 19.25 -15.43
CA LYS A 270 -3.69 18.03 -14.63
C LYS A 270 -4.61 18.29 -13.44
N ALA A 271 -4.50 19.44 -12.77
CA ALA A 271 -5.43 19.81 -11.70
C ALA A 271 -6.87 19.99 -12.23
N VAL A 272 -7.05 20.62 -13.39
CA VAL A 272 -8.36 20.74 -14.06
C VAL A 272 -8.93 19.37 -14.42
N LEU A 273 -8.11 18.48 -15.00
CA LEU A 273 -8.52 17.10 -15.29
C LEU A 273 -8.93 16.35 -14.01
N LEU A 274 -8.20 16.51 -12.91
CA LEU A 274 -8.52 15.90 -11.62
C LEU A 274 -9.87 16.39 -11.06
N MET A 275 -10.20 17.66 -11.24
CA MET A 275 -11.51 18.23 -10.86
C MET A 275 -12.63 17.71 -11.76
N ALA A 276 -12.40 17.59 -13.07
CA ALA A 276 -13.37 16.99 -13.99
C ALA A 276 -13.64 15.52 -13.63
N LEU A 277 -12.60 14.75 -13.30
CA LEU A 277 -12.70 13.36 -12.82
C LEU A 277 -13.50 13.26 -11.51
N ALA A 278 -13.35 14.24 -10.59
CA ALA A 278 -14.17 14.31 -9.38
C ALA A 278 -15.66 14.44 -9.71
N GLY A 279 -15.99 15.29 -10.69
CA GLY A 279 -17.35 15.45 -11.21
C GLY A 279 -17.91 14.16 -11.80
N LEU A 280 -17.13 13.46 -12.64
CA LEU A 280 -17.52 12.16 -13.20
C LEU A 280 -17.76 11.11 -12.11
N GLY A 281 -16.88 11.05 -11.10
CA GLY A 281 -17.03 10.16 -9.95
C GLY A 281 -18.28 10.46 -9.13
N ALA A 282 -18.66 11.74 -8.99
CA ALA A 282 -19.91 12.13 -8.34
C ALA A 282 -21.14 11.68 -9.17
N LEU A 283 -21.10 11.82 -10.49
CA LEU A 283 -22.16 11.34 -11.39
C LEU A 283 -22.30 9.81 -11.35
N GLN A 284 -21.19 9.08 -11.34
CA GLN A 284 -21.18 7.62 -11.17
C GLN A 284 -21.80 7.19 -9.84
N ARG A 285 -21.49 7.88 -8.74
CA ARG A 285 -22.09 7.59 -7.42
C ARG A 285 -23.61 7.80 -7.42
N ARG A 286 -24.12 8.77 -8.19
CA ARG A 286 -25.57 8.94 -8.38
C ARG A 286 -26.19 7.74 -9.11
N GLN A 287 -25.54 7.22 -10.16
CA GLN A 287 -26.00 6.01 -10.86
C GLN A 287 -25.91 4.75 -9.97
N LEU A 288 -24.92 4.66 -9.09
CA LEU A 288 -24.86 3.57 -8.10
C LEU A 288 -25.97 3.63 -7.04
N ALA A 289 -26.55 4.82 -6.84
CA ALA A 289 -27.65 5.03 -5.89
C ALA A 289 -29.01 4.67 -6.48
N THR A 290 -29.22 4.81 -7.79
CA THR A 290 -30.45 4.38 -8.48
C THR A 290 -30.59 2.86 -8.51
N GLY A 291 -29.48 2.13 -8.49
CA GLY A 291 -29.42 0.66 -8.47
C GLY A 291 -29.20 0.08 -9.86
N LEU A 292 -28.35 -0.95 -9.96
CA LEU A 292 -27.96 -1.58 -11.22
C LEU A 292 -28.73 -2.90 -11.46
N GLY A 293 -30.06 -2.81 -11.34
CA GLY A 293 -30.96 -3.95 -11.47
C GLY A 293 -31.11 -4.49 -12.90
N HIS A 294 -31.81 -5.62 -13.02
CA HIS A 294 -32.19 -6.20 -14.32
C HIS A 294 -33.43 -5.54 -14.94
N ASP A 295 -34.04 -4.57 -14.28
CA ASP A 295 -35.12 -3.73 -14.80
C ASP A 295 -34.60 -2.73 -15.85
N ALA A 296 -35.51 -2.09 -16.58
CA ALA A 296 -35.13 -1.17 -17.67
C ALA A 296 -34.28 0.01 -17.15
N THR A 297 -34.69 0.57 -16.01
CA THR A 297 -34.00 1.63 -15.26
C THR A 297 -32.61 1.21 -14.80
N GLY A 298 -32.45 0.01 -14.25
CA GLY A 298 -31.15 -0.52 -13.82
C GLY A 298 -30.19 -0.77 -14.97
N ARG A 299 -30.68 -1.27 -16.11
CA ARG A 299 -29.86 -1.45 -17.33
C ARG A 299 -29.40 -0.11 -17.91
N GLU A 300 -30.26 0.90 -17.91
CA GLU A 300 -29.90 2.25 -18.36
C GLU A 300 -28.86 2.89 -17.43
N ALA A 301 -29.04 2.76 -16.11
CA ALA A 301 -28.08 3.24 -15.12
C ALA A 301 -26.71 2.55 -15.28
N ALA A 302 -26.68 1.22 -15.51
CA ALA A 302 -25.45 0.47 -15.79
C ALA A 302 -24.78 0.93 -17.10
N GLY A 303 -25.56 1.20 -18.15
CA GLY A 303 -25.07 1.74 -19.41
C GLY A 303 -24.43 3.11 -19.23
N THR A 304 -25.09 4.02 -18.50
CA THR A 304 -24.57 5.35 -18.19
C THR A 304 -23.32 5.28 -17.30
N TYR A 305 -23.33 4.46 -16.25
CA TYR A 305 -22.16 4.22 -15.41
C TYR A 305 -20.96 3.78 -16.26
N ARG A 306 -21.18 2.85 -17.19
CA ARG A 306 -20.12 2.36 -18.08
C ARG A 306 -19.57 3.45 -19.00
N ARG A 307 -20.43 4.29 -19.58
CA ARG A 307 -19.99 5.42 -20.42
C ARG A 307 -19.16 6.41 -19.62
N LEU A 308 -19.58 6.75 -18.40
CA LEU A 308 -18.82 7.61 -17.49
C LEU A 308 -17.48 6.98 -17.11
N ALA A 309 -17.43 5.67 -16.82
CA ALA A 309 -16.20 4.95 -16.53
C ALA A 309 -15.22 4.93 -17.72
N LEU A 310 -15.72 4.78 -18.95
CA LEU A 310 -14.87 4.87 -20.15
C LEU A 310 -14.34 6.28 -20.38
N LEU A 311 -15.17 7.30 -20.13
CA LEU A 311 -14.74 8.70 -20.19
C LEU A 311 -13.68 9.02 -19.11
N GLU A 312 -13.89 8.52 -17.90
CA GLU A 312 -12.94 8.64 -16.79
C GLU A 312 -11.58 8.01 -17.14
N LEU A 313 -11.58 6.78 -17.70
CA LEU A 313 -10.37 6.14 -18.21
C LEU A 313 -9.67 6.96 -19.31
N ALA A 314 -10.43 7.57 -20.21
CA ALA A 314 -9.86 8.40 -21.27
C ALA A 314 -9.17 9.66 -20.71
N LEU A 315 -9.81 10.35 -19.77
CA LEU A 315 -9.24 11.54 -19.11
C LEU A 315 -8.02 11.19 -18.24
N MET A 316 -8.04 10.03 -17.56
CA MET A 316 -6.86 9.54 -16.85
C MET A 316 -5.72 9.18 -17.80
N GLY A 317 -6.02 8.51 -18.92
CA GLY A 317 -5.02 8.22 -19.96
C GLY A 317 -4.36 9.48 -20.48
N LEU A 318 -5.14 10.54 -20.71
CA LEU A 318 -4.63 11.87 -21.05
C LEU A 318 -3.74 12.44 -19.94
N ALA A 319 -4.17 12.38 -18.68
CA ALA A 319 -3.38 12.85 -17.54
C ALA A 319 -2.03 12.10 -17.38
N VAL A 320 -2.00 10.80 -17.69
CA VAL A 320 -0.78 9.98 -17.72
C VAL A 320 0.12 10.36 -18.88
N ALA A 321 -0.43 10.60 -20.08
CA ALA A 321 0.36 11.07 -21.22
C ALA A 321 1.02 12.44 -20.94
N LEU A 322 0.29 13.38 -20.31
CA LEU A 322 0.85 14.65 -19.84
C LEU A 322 1.91 14.45 -18.74
N ALA A 323 1.72 13.47 -17.85
CA ALA A 323 2.72 13.15 -16.82
C ALA A 323 4.03 12.63 -17.42
N ALA A 324 3.94 11.74 -18.42
CA ALA A 324 5.11 11.23 -19.13
C ALA A 324 5.90 12.37 -19.79
N ALA A 325 5.21 13.32 -20.43
CA ALA A 325 5.83 14.52 -20.98
C ALA A 325 6.53 15.40 -19.94
N MET A 326 5.90 15.63 -18.79
CA MET A 326 6.50 16.40 -17.69
C MET A 326 7.76 15.72 -17.12
N SER A 327 7.87 14.40 -17.18
CA SER A 327 9.02 13.66 -16.66
C SER A 327 10.31 13.89 -17.44
N SER A 328 10.19 14.25 -18.72
CA SER A 328 11.30 14.60 -19.61
C SER A 328 11.55 16.11 -19.73
N SER A 329 10.86 16.93 -18.93
CA SER A 329 10.92 18.39 -18.99
C SER A 329 11.53 18.97 -17.70
N PRO A 330 12.44 19.94 -17.78
CA PRO A 330 13.04 20.54 -16.59
C PRO A 330 11.99 21.35 -15.80
N PRO A 331 11.89 21.19 -14.47
CA PRO A 331 11.06 22.06 -13.63
C PRO A 331 11.65 23.49 -13.58
N PRO A 332 10.84 24.52 -13.30
CA PRO A 332 11.31 25.92 -13.23
C PRO A 332 12.05 26.26 -11.92
N ALA A 333 11.83 25.48 -10.85
CA ALA A 333 12.61 25.63 -9.62
C ALA A 333 14.08 25.27 -9.87
N ASP A 334 14.99 26.17 -9.49
CA ASP A 334 16.43 25.93 -9.58
C ASP A 334 16.83 24.78 -8.66
N ALA A 335 17.77 23.93 -9.11
CA ALA A 335 18.35 22.91 -8.27
C ALA A 335 19.12 23.59 -7.13
N GLY A 336 18.58 23.52 -5.91
CA GLY A 336 19.21 24.11 -4.73
C GLY A 336 20.58 23.51 -4.46
N THR A 337 21.56 24.35 -4.11
CA THR A 337 22.81 23.84 -3.52
C THR A 337 22.53 23.29 -2.12
N PRO A 338 23.13 22.16 -1.72
CA PRO A 338 23.00 21.67 -0.36
C PRO A 338 23.35 22.77 0.65
N PRO A 339 22.62 22.89 1.77
CA PRO A 339 22.91 23.89 2.78
C PRO A 339 24.37 23.81 3.25
N ALA A 340 24.96 24.96 3.57
CA ALA A 340 26.36 25.00 3.98
C ALA A 340 26.62 24.22 5.28
N GLY A 341 27.81 23.63 5.38
CA GLY A 341 28.29 22.91 6.57
C GLY A 341 28.12 21.39 6.51
N PRO A 342 28.75 20.64 7.44
CA PRO A 342 28.83 19.17 7.35
C PRO A 342 27.46 18.47 7.40
N ALA A 343 26.53 18.94 8.26
CA ALA A 343 25.17 18.41 8.30
C ALA A 343 24.40 18.64 7.00
N GLY A 344 24.59 19.78 6.32
CA GLY A 344 23.92 20.06 5.06
C GLY A 344 24.38 19.12 3.94
N VAL A 345 25.68 18.82 3.89
CA VAL A 345 26.26 17.84 2.95
C VAL A 345 25.74 16.43 3.21
N LEU A 346 25.65 16.00 4.47
CA LEU A 346 25.18 14.66 4.82
C LEU A 346 23.66 14.54 4.67
N THR A 347 22.90 15.46 5.26
CA THR A 347 21.46 15.28 5.46
C THR A 347 20.60 15.89 4.36
N SER A 348 21.19 16.73 3.49
CA SER A 348 20.54 17.62 2.49
C SER A 348 19.70 18.77 3.07
N TYR A 349 19.73 19.01 4.39
CA TYR A 349 19.03 20.12 5.04
C TYR A 349 19.91 20.77 6.13
N PRO A 350 19.65 22.02 6.55
CA PRO A 350 20.54 22.71 7.50
C PRO A 350 20.56 22.02 8.86
N LEU A 351 21.68 22.12 9.57
CA LEU A 351 21.77 21.63 10.95
C LEU A 351 20.66 22.30 11.79
N PRO A 352 19.76 21.54 12.44
CA PRO A 352 18.71 22.14 13.25
C PRO A 352 19.29 22.79 14.51
N ASP A 353 18.56 23.78 15.02
CA ASP A 353 18.90 24.43 16.30
C ASP A 353 18.88 23.43 17.45
N ALA A 354 19.57 23.79 18.55
CA ALA A 354 19.61 22.97 19.74
C ALA A 354 18.18 22.65 20.25
N PRO A 355 17.90 21.39 20.63
CA PRO A 355 16.59 21.01 21.10
C PRO A 355 16.27 21.71 22.42
N SER A 356 15.14 22.41 22.42
CA SER A 356 14.51 23.10 23.53
C SER A 356 13.03 22.71 23.52
N VAL A 357 12.29 22.98 24.59
CA VAL A 357 10.84 22.68 24.60
C VAL A 357 10.12 23.40 23.46
N ALA A 358 10.51 24.65 23.16
CA ALA A 358 9.95 25.40 22.05
C ALA A 358 10.25 24.72 20.71
N THR A 359 11.53 24.44 20.41
CA THR A 359 11.91 23.81 19.14
C THR A 359 11.33 22.39 19.00
N LEU A 360 11.22 21.61 20.06
CA LEU A 360 10.58 20.29 20.01
C LEU A 360 9.07 20.37 19.69
N LEU A 361 8.40 21.46 20.05
CA LEU A 361 6.97 21.67 19.75
C LEU A 361 6.72 22.35 18.41
N THR A 362 7.67 23.16 17.91
CA THR A 362 7.50 23.96 16.69
C THR A 362 8.24 23.41 15.48
N SER A 363 9.29 22.61 15.66
CA SER A 363 10.06 22.03 14.56
C SER A 363 9.24 20.98 13.81
N TRP A 364 8.98 21.27 12.54
CA TRP A 364 8.15 20.44 11.68
C TRP A 364 8.79 20.29 10.31
N ARG A 365 8.97 19.05 9.86
CA ARG A 365 9.43 18.70 8.51
C ARG A 365 8.50 17.62 7.97
N PRO A 366 7.43 18.02 7.26
CA PRO A 366 6.42 17.09 6.78
C PRO A 366 7.01 15.96 5.96
N ASP A 367 6.65 14.72 6.32
CA ASP A 367 6.90 13.55 5.48
C ASP A 367 5.58 13.19 4.74
N PRO A 368 5.50 13.41 3.41
CA PRO A 368 4.27 13.18 2.66
C PRO A 368 3.77 11.74 2.75
N PHE A 369 4.68 10.77 2.90
CA PHE A 369 4.31 9.37 2.95
C PHE A 369 3.57 9.03 4.25
N GLY A 370 4.14 9.38 5.41
CA GLY A 370 3.52 9.18 6.72
C GLY A 370 2.19 9.91 6.86
N MET A 371 2.12 11.16 6.38
CA MET A 371 0.88 11.94 6.33
C MET A 371 -0.19 11.28 5.46
N MET A 372 0.18 10.83 4.26
CA MET A 372 -0.77 10.17 3.37
C MET A 372 -1.25 8.83 3.94
N LEU A 373 -0.34 8.06 4.54
CA LEU A 373 -0.68 6.78 5.16
C LEU A 373 -1.67 6.99 6.32
N ALA A 374 -1.51 8.05 7.11
CA ALA A 374 -2.49 8.45 8.12
C ALA A 374 -3.85 8.82 7.50
N CYS A 375 -3.87 9.58 6.39
CA CYS A 375 -5.10 9.86 5.63
C CYS A 375 -5.77 8.57 5.14
N VAL A 376 -5.00 7.61 4.61
CA VAL A 376 -5.50 6.30 4.19
C VAL A 376 -6.12 5.55 5.37
N PHE A 377 -5.51 5.58 6.56
CA PHE A 377 -6.10 4.96 7.76
C PHE A 377 -7.44 5.58 8.11
N VAL A 378 -7.54 6.92 8.11
CA VAL A 378 -8.79 7.64 8.38
C VAL A 378 -9.85 7.35 7.31
N LEU A 379 -9.47 7.21 6.04
CA LEU A 379 -10.43 6.96 4.97
C LEU A 379 -10.86 5.49 4.87
N LEU A 380 -9.97 4.53 5.16
CA LEU A 380 -10.34 3.12 5.32
C LEU A 380 -11.26 2.94 6.55
N TRP A 381 -11.01 3.74 7.59
CA TRP A 381 -11.91 3.85 8.73
C TRP A 381 -13.25 4.48 8.35
N TRP A 382 -13.25 5.62 7.67
CA TRP A 382 -14.46 6.34 7.31
C TRP A 382 -15.15 5.65 6.13
N ARG A 383 -15.94 4.61 6.44
CA ARG A 383 -16.80 3.91 5.47
C ARG A 383 -18.26 4.16 5.87
N PRO A 384 -18.95 5.15 5.28
CA PRO A 384 -20.30 5.56 5.70
C PRO A 384 -21.36 4.45 5.70
N ARG A 385 -21.16 3.41 4.86
CA ARG A 385 -22.03 2.22 4.79
C ARG A 385 -21.34 0.95 5.28
N GLY A 386 -20.28 1.09 6.08
CA GLY A 386 -19.59 -0.03 6.71
C GLY A 386 -20.37 -0.57 7.91
N PRO A 387 -20.10 -1.80 8.35
CA PRO A 387 -20.64 -2.29 9.62
C PRO A 387 -20.18 -1.37 10.76
N GLU A 388 -21.03 -1.23 11.78
CA GLU A 388 -20.66 -0.52 13.00
C GLU A 388 -19.37 -1.11 13.58
N ARG A 389 -18.46 -0.23 13.98
CA ARG A 389 -17.17 -0.61 14.56
C ARG A 389 -17.15 -0.29 16.04
N GLU A 390 -16.43 -1.12 16.80
CA GLU A 390 -16.13 -0.85 18.21
C GLU A 390 -15.50 0.55 18.33
N ARG A 391 -16.06 1.41 19.19
CA ARG A 391 -15.53 2.78 19.44
C ARG A 391 -14.05 2.74 19.80
N GLY A 392 -13.63 1.75 20.59
CA GLY A 392 -12.23 1.56 20.97
C GLY A 392 -11.31 1.32 19.77
N ALA A 393 -11.72 0.53 18.77
CA ALA A 393 -10.91 0.30 17.57
C ALA A 393 -10.77 1.56 16.72
N SER A 394 -11.82 2.39 16.68
CA SER A 394 -11.83 3.69 15.99
C SER A 394 -10.84 4.66 16.63
N VAL A 395 -10.89 4.81 17.96
CA VAL A 395 -9.95 5.67 18.71
C VAL A 395 -8.51 5.23 18.50
N ARG A 396 -8.22 3.91 18.56
CA ARG A 396 -6.86 3.39 18.36
C ARG A 396 -6.33 3.62 16.94
N LEU A 397 -7.19 3.57 15.93
CA LEU A 397 -6.82 3.82 14.54
C LEU A 397 -6.51 5.31 14.28
N VAL A 398 -7.36 6.20 14.80
CA VAL A 398 -7.12 7.65 14.71
C VAL A 398 -5.85 8.02 15.47
N LEU A 399 -5.69 7.50 16.69
CA LEU A 399 -4.49 7.74 17.50
C LEU A 399 -3.23 7.21 16.80
N SER A 400 -3.30 6.03 16.15
CA SER A 400 -2.20 5.51 15.34
C SER A 400 -1.81 6.47 14.21
N GLY A 401 -2.79 7.02 13.47
CA GLY A 401 -2.54 8.01 12.43
C GLY A 401 -1.92 9.30 12.97
N VAL A 402 -2.42 9.81 14.10
CA VAL A 402 -1.86 11.00 14.76
C VAL A 402 -0.41 10.76 15.19
N VAL A 403 -0.15 9.65 15.88
CA VAL A 403 1.21 9.28 16.31
C VAL A 403 2.12 9.09 15.11
N LEU A 404 1.66 8.44 14.04
CA LEU A 404 2.42 8.27 12.81
C LEU A 404 2.86 9.63 12.24
N VAL A 405 1.95 10.60 12.13
CA VAL A 405 2.28 11.95 11.63
C VAL A 405 3.26 12.65 12.56
N LEU A 406 3.06 12.61 13.87
CA LEU A 406 3.97 13.23 14.84
C LEU A 406 5.40 12.65 14.75
N LEU A 407 5.52 11.33 14.56
CA LEU A 407 6.82 10.66 14.47
C LEU A 407 7.51 10.85 13.12
N THR A 408 6.76 10.95 12.03
CA THR A 408 7.31 11.09 10.67
C THR A 408 7.45 12.53 10.22
N SER A 409 6.77 13.49 10.87
CA SER A 409 6.76 14.90 10.45
C SER A 409 7.19 15.88 11.55
N GLY A 410 7.17 15.49 12.82
CA GLY A 410 7.52 16.35 13.95
C GLY A 410 9.02 16.40 14.26
N ALA A 411 9.35 16.87 15.46
CA ALA A 411 10.73 17.07 15.90
C ALA A 411 11.60 15.82 15.81
N LEU A 412 11.06 14.63 16.07
CA LEU A 412 11.84 13.39 15.91
C LEU A 412 12.34 13.20 14.48
N ASN A 413 11.56 13.56 13.47
CA ASN A 413 11.98 13.48 12.07
C ASN A 413 13.03 14.56 11.72
N VAL A 414 12.94 15.73 12.35
CA VAL A 414 13.92 16.82 12.20
C VAL A 414 15.28 16.44 12.80
N TYR A 415 15.29 15.78 13.96
CA TYR A 415 16.53 15.42 14.65
C TYR A 415 17.06 14.02 14.29
N SER A 416 16.27 13.15 13.66
CA SER A 416 16.67 11.75 13.42
C SER A 416 17.82 11.55 12.45
N LYS A 417 18.18 12.54 11.62
CA LYS A 417 19.41 12.45 10.82
C LYS A 417 20.64 13.05 11.49
N VAL A 418 20.50 13.73 12.62
CA VAL A 418 21.63 14.37 13.31
C VAL A 418 21.90 13.83 14.71
N MET A 419 20.95 13.08 15.28
CA MET A 419 21.05 12.44 16.59
C MET A 419 20.71 10.95 16.51
N VAL A 420 21.57 10.12 17.10
CA VAL A 420 21.37 8.67 17.18
C VAL A 420 20.15 8.36 18.05
N SER A 421 20.01 9.07 19.17
CA SER A 421 18.89 8.89 20.10
C SER A 421 17.54 9.20 19.44
N ALA A 422 17.44 10.28 18.67
CA ALA A 422 16.24 10.64 17.92
C ALA A 422 15.93 9.59 16.83
N HIS A 423 16.94 9.11 16.10
CA HIS A 423 16.77 8.07 15.09
C HIS A 423 16.24 6.77 15.69
N LEU A 424 16.85 6.29 16.77
CA LEU A 424 16.42 5.10 17.50
C LEU A 424 14.99 5.25 18.03
N LEU A 425 14.70 6.39 18.65
CA LEU A 425 13.41 6.64 19.27
C LEU A 425 12.29 6.75 18.22
N GLN A 426 12.55 7.36 17.06
CA GLN A 426 11.60 7.42 15.95
C GLN A 426 11.19 6.01 15.51
N HIS A 427 12.15 5.12 15.24
CA HIS A 427 11.87 3.74 14.80
C HIS A 427 11.22 2.91 15.91
N LEU A 428 11.68 3.03 17.14
CA LEU A 428 11.10 2.30 18.26
C LEU A 428 9.65 2.73 18.55
N LEU A 429 9.34 4.03 18.46
CA LEU A 429 7.97 4.52 18.65
C LEU A 429 7.06 4.20 17.45
N LEU A 430 7.60 4.15 16.22
CA LEU A 430 6.86 3.64 15.06
C LEU A 430 6.42 2.18 15.29
N LEU A 431 7.29 1.37 15.89
CA LEU A 431 6.99 -0.02 16.25
C LEU A 431 6.05 -0.13 17.47
N ALA A 432 6.45 0.46 18.59
CA ALA A 432 5.82 0.24 19.90
C ALA A 432 4.57 1.09 20.13
N ALA A 433 4.40 2.20 19.42
CA ALA A 433 3.23 3.09 19.53
C ALA A 433 2.39 3.04 18.26
N ALA A 434 2.84 3.62 17.14
CA ALA A 434 2.02 3.75 15.92
C ALA A 434 1.57 2.37 15.38
N GLY A 435 2.52 1.44 15.21
CA GLY A 435 2.28 0.10 14.71
C GLY A 435 1.48 -0.78 15.67
N ALA A 436 1.76 -0.70 16.97
CA ALA A 436 1.01 -1.43 17.98
C ALA A 436 -0.46 -0.97 18.06
N LEU A 437 -0.71 0.35 18.02
CA LEU A 437 -2.06 0.91 17.97
C LEU A 437 -2.80 0.45 16.71
N LEU A 438 -2.16 0.52 15.54
CA LEU A 438 -2.73 0.04 14.28
C LEU A 438 -3.06 -1.46 14.36
N GLY A 439 -2.09 -2.27 14.79
CA GLY A 439 -2.23 -3.71 14.98
C GLY A 439 -3.34 -4.09 15.95
N SER A 440 -3.65 -3.24 16.93
CA SER A 440 -4.75 -3.44 17.89
C SER A 440 -6.12 -2.99 17.35
N ALA A 441 -6.14 -2.15 16.32
CA ALA A 441 -7.36 -1.66 15.67
C ALA A 441 -7.86 -2.60 14.57
N VAL A 442 -6.95 -3.33 13.91
CA VAL A 442 -7.30 -4.26 12.82
C VAL A 442 -7.70 -5.65 13.33
N ALA A 443 -8.45 -6.40 12.51
CA ALA A 443 -8.78 -7.80 12.83
C ALA A 443 -7.59 -8.73 12.57
N VAL A 444 -7.46 -9.79 13.40
CA VAL A 444 -6.45 -10.83 13.15
C VAL A 444 -6.82 -11.57 11.86
N PRO A 445 -5.93 -11.61 10.85
CA PRO A 445 -6.20 -12.33 9.61
C PRO A 445 -6.47 -13.82 9.90
N ARG A 446 -7.51 -14.39 9.26
CA ARG A 446 -7.88 -15.80 9.48
C ARG A 446 -6.72 -16.77 9.19
N VAL A 447 -5.91 -16.47 8.19
CA VAL A 447 -4.72 -17.26 7.83
C VAL A 447 -3.71 -17.26 8.98
N LEU A 448 -3.43 -16.08 9.55
CA LEU A 448 -2.53 -15.94 10.68
C LEU A 448 -3.06 -16.67 11.92
N GLY A 449 -4.36 -16.54 12.21
CA GLY A 449 -5.01 -17.25 13.31
C GLY A 449 -4.95 -18.77 13.17
N ARG A 450 -5.10 -19.31 11.96
CA ARG A 450 -4.95 -20.75 11.68
C ARG A 450 -3.50 -21.21 11.78
N LEU A 451 -2.56 -20.40 11.31
CA LEU A 451 -1.13 -20.74 11.32
C LEU A 451 -0.58 -20.80 12.75
N LEU A 452 -0.95 -19.83 13.59
CA LEU A 452 -0.39 -19.64 14.92
C LEU A 452 -1.20 -20.27 16.06
N GLY A 453 -2.43 -20.71 15.78
CA GLY A 453 -3.40 -21.14 16.80
C GLY A 453 -2.82 -22.09 17.86
N ASP A 454 -2.18 -23.16 17.43
CA ASP A 454 -1.56 -24.16 18.32
C ASP A 454 -0.02 -24.11 18.29
N ARG A 455 0.56 -23.29 17.41
CA ARG A 455 2.01 -23.19 17.17
C ARG A 455 2.60 -21.96 17.83
N TRP A 456 2.56 -21.92 19.15
CA TRP A 456 3.06 -20.78 19.94
C TRP A 456 4.54 -20.47 19.70
N TRP A 457 5.36 -21.48 19.37
CA TRP A 457 6.77 -21.31 19.01
C TRP A 457 6.95 -20.52 17.70
N LEU A 458 6.07 -20.72 16.70
CA LEU A 458 6.06 -19.86 15.51
C LEU A 458 5.69 -18.43 15.89
N ALA A 459 4.72 -18.24 16.78
CA ALA A 459 4.34 -16.91 17.24
C ALA A 459 5.52 -16.18 17.94
N VAL A 460 6.32 -16.90 18.73
CA VAL A 460 7.57 -16.37 19.29
C VAL A 460 8.53 -15.92 18.18
N LEU A 461 8.76 -16.74 17.15
CA LEU A 461 9.62 -16.37 16.02
C LEU A 461 9.10 -15.13 15.28
N PHE A 462 7.81 -15.12 14.92
CA PHE A 462 7.19 -13.97 14.25
C PHE A 462 7.21 -12.70 15.09
N ALA A 463 7.12 -12.80 16.42
CA ALA A 463 7.23 -11.65 17.33
C ALA A 463 8.68 -11.14 17.46
N ALA A 464 9.68 -12.01 17.29
CA ALA A 464 11.10 -11.65 17.33
C ALA A 464 11.59 -10.97 16.05
N VAL A 465 11.09 -11.41 14.88
CA VAL A 465 11.59 -10.99 13.56
C VAL A 465 11.73 -9.48 13.40
N PRO A 466 10.74 -8.63 13.76
CA PRO A 466 10.87 -7.19 13.52
C PRO A 466 12.02 -6.54 14.28
N LEU A 467 12.19 -6.90 15.57
CA LEU A 467 13.30 -6.37 16.39
C LEU A 467 14.64 -6.95 15.98
N ALA A 468 14.69 -8.22 15.58
CA ALA A 468 15.92 -8.84 15.07
C ALA A 468 16.38 -8.17 13.77
N LEU A 469 15.46 -7.88 12.84
CA LEU A 469 15.77 -7.17 11.60
C LEU A 469 16.21 -5.72 11.87
N LEU A 470 15.52 -4.99 12.76
CA LEU A 470 15.95 -3.66 13.16
C LEU A 470 17.35 -3.71 13.79
N ALA A 471 17.57 -4.55 14.79
CA ALA A 471 18.90 -4.71 15.41
C ALA A 471 19.98 -5.06 14.39
N GLY A 472 19.68 -5.93 13.42
CA GLY A 472 20.60 -6.27 12.33
C GLY A 472 20.94 -5.09 11.42
N VAL A 473 19.99 -4.21 11.11
CA VAL A 473 20.26 -2.97 10.37
C VAL A 473 21.16 -2.04 11.18
N TYR A 474 20.82 -1.79 12.45
CA TYR A 474 21.58 -0.88 13.32
C TYR A 474 23.00 -1.37 13.63
N ALA A 475 23.21 -2.69 13.72
CA ALA A 475 24.50 -3.29 13.99
C ALA A 475 25.39 -3.48 12.74
N SER A 476 24.93 -3.10 11.55
CA SER A 476 25.64 -3.36 10.28
C SER A 476 25.82 -2.10 9.43
N PRO A 477 26.62 -2.17 8.34
CA PRO A 477 26.75 -1.06 7.39
C PRO A 477 25.43 -0.64 6.72
N LEU A 478 24.37 -1.45 6.83
CA LEU A 478 23.05 -1.14 6.31
C LEU A 478 22.47 0.15 6.91
N LEU A 479 22.79 0.49 8.17
CA LEU A 479 22.36 1.75 8.76
C LEU A 479 22.95 2.96 8.00
N ARG A 480 24.22 2.90 7.61
CA ARG A 480 24.84 3.98 6.83
C ARG A 480 24.14 4.13 5.48
N LEU A 481 23.90 3.02 4.78
CA LEU A 481 23.14 3.02 3.53
C LEU A 481 21.71 3.56 3.70
N ALA A 482 21.07 3.26 4.83
CA ALA A 482 19.74 3.79 5.15
C ALA A 482 19.75 5.30 5.42
N LEU A 483 20.85 5.85 5.94
CA LEU A 483 20.98 7.29 6.15
C LEU A 483 21.29 8.04 4.84
N ASP A 484 22.10 7.43 3.97
CA ASP A 484 22.43 7.98 2.65
C ASP A 484 21.22 7.92 1.69
N SER A 485 20.45 6.82 1.71
CA SER A 485 19.35 6.58 0.78
C SER A 485 17.97 6.78 1.41
N HIS A 486 17.20 7.74 0.89
CA HIS A 486 15.81 7.98 1.31
C HIS A 486 14.94 6.72 1.23
N ALA A 487 15.10 5.93 0.17
CA ALA A 487 14.34 4.69 -0.03
C ALA A 487 14.58 3.67 1.09
N LEU A 488 15.83 3.52 1.52
CA LEU A 488 16.20 2.61 2.59
C LEU A 488 15.77 3.15 3.96
N HIS A 489 15.85 4.47 4.19
CA HIS A 489 15.28 5.09 5.40
C HIS A 489 13.77 4.85 5.48
N LEU A 490 13.03 5.10 4.40
CA LEU A 490 11.59 4.87 4.33
C LEU A 490 11.25 3.39 4.54
N SER A 491 12.06 2.48 3.98
CA SER A 491 11.92 1.04 4.19
C SER A 491 12.13 0.66 5.66
N LEU A 492 13.06 1.32 6.36
CA LEU A 492 13.32 1.11 7.79
C LEU A 492 12.15 1.59 8.65
N GLN A 493 11.57 2.75 8.34
CA GLN A 493 10.35 3.25 8.98
C GLN A 493 9.16 2.29 8.76
N MET A 494 9.01 1.77 7.54
CA MET A 494 7.97 0.80 7.20
C MET A 494 8.18 -0.54 7.90
N LEU A 495 9.42 -1.02 8.02
CA LEU A 495 9.77 -2.21 8.80
C LEU A 495 9.37 -2.04 10.27
N ALA A 496 9.66 -0.89 10.88
CA ALA A 496 9.27 -0.59 12.25
C ALA A 496 7.74 -0.57 12.42
N LEU A 497 7.02 0.18 11.58
CA LEU A 497 5.56 0.28 11.62
C LEU A 497 4.88 -1.08 11.40
N ALA A 498 5.27 -1.81 10.36
CA ALA A 498 4.74 -3.14 10.05
C ALA A 498 5.12 -4.17 11.13
N GLY A 499 6.30 -4.01 11.73
CA GLY A 499 6.77 -4.79 12.86
C GLY A 499 5.85 -4.69 14.08
N GLY A 500 5.46 -3.46 14.45
CA GLY A 500 4.51 -3.20 15.52
C GLY A 500 3.13 -3.83 15.27
N VAL A 501 2.65 -3.73 14.02
CA VAL A 501 1.41 -4.37 13.58
C VAL A 501 1.52 -5.89 13.71
N LEU A 502 2.60 -6.48 13.19
CA LEU A 502 2.83 -7.92 13.21
C LEU A 502 2.90 -8.45 14.64
N ILE A 503 3.72 -7.87 15.51
CA ILE A 503 3.85 -8.26 16.91
C ILE A 503 2.47 -8.27 17.59
N THR A 504 1.68 -7.20 17.39
CA THR A 504 0.35 -7.09 18.00
C THR A 504 -0.63 -8.13 17.46
N LEU A 505 -0.61 -8.37 16.14
CA LEU A 505 -1.45 -9.39 15.50
C LEU A 505 -1.09 -10.80 15.97
N VAL A 506 0.19 -11.10 16.09
CA VAL A 506 0.73 -12.40 16.52
C VAL A 506 0.36 -12.68 17.98
N VAL A 507 0.57 -11.72 18.89
CA VAL A 507 0.16 -11.82 20.30
C VAL A 507 -1.36 -12.05 20.41
N ARG A 508 -2.17 -11.37 19.59
CA ARG A 508 -3.64 -11.54 19.60
C ARG A 508 -4.11 -12.86 18.98
N ALA A 509 -3.36 -13.41 18.02
CA ALA A 509 -3.68 -14.65 17.33
C ALA A 509 -3.55 -15.89 18.24
N VAL A 510 -2.61 -15.86 19.19
CA VAL A 510 -2.38 -16.96 20.14
C VAL A 510 -3.49 -17.03 21.19
N ARG A 511 -3.85 -18.25 21.59
CA ARG A 511 -4.88 -18.54 22.60
C ARG A 511 -4.27 -18.68 24.00
N GLY A 512 -4.95 -18.14 25.01
CA GLY A 512 -4.55 -18.22 26.42
C GLY A 512 -3.63 -17.07 26.86
N THR A 513 -4.00 -16.40 27.96
CA THR A 513 -3.29 -15.21 28.46
C THR A 513 -1.82 -15.49 28.77
N GLY A 514 -1.48 -16.66 29.34
CA GLY A 514 -0.09 -17.03 29.64
C GLY A 514 0.79 -17.12 28.39
N LEU A 515 0.32 -17.77 27.32
CA LEU A 515 1.06 -17.84 26.06
C LEU A 515 1.17 -16.49 25.37
N ARG A 516 0.15 -15.63 25.47
CA ARG A 516 0.25 -14.25 24.96
C ARG A 516 1.32 -13.43 25.68
N LEU A 517 1.43 -13.58 27.00
CA LEU A 517 2.48 -12.93 27.79
C LEU A 517 3.86 -13.49 27.42
N LEU A 518 3.99 -14.81 27.20
CA LEU A 518 5.23 -15.43 26.74
C LEU A 518 5.67 -14.87 25.37
N VAL A 519 4.75 -14.80 24.40
CA VAL A 519 5.03 -14.27 23.06
C VAL A 519 5.36 -12.78 23.11
N LEU A 520 4.71 -12.01 23.98
CA LEU A 520 5.01 -10.59 24.21
C LEU A 520 6.35 -10.38 24.91
N ALA A 521 6.79 -11.31 25.77
CA ALA A 521 8.05 -11.19 26.49
C ALA A 521 9.26 -11.19 25.54
N VAL A 522 9.17 -11.87 24.40
CA VAL A 522 10.27 -11.99 23.43
C VAL A 522 10.70 -10.63 22.86
N PRO A 523 9.82 -9.82 22.22
CA PRO A 523 10.21 -8.48 21.76
C PRO A 523 10.60 -7.56 22.92
N VAL A 524 10.04 -7.73 24.13
CA VAL A 524 10.46 -6.95 25.30
C VAL A 524 11.90 -7.27 25.69
N VAL A 525 12.26 -8.55 25.80
CA VAL A 525 13.63 -8.97 26.14
C VAL A 525 14.62 -8.52 25.07
N LEU A 526 14.28 -8.64 23.78
CA LEU A 526 15.14 -8.16 22.69
C LEU A 526 15.34 -6.64 22.73
N GLY A 527 14.28 -5.87 23.00
CA GLY A 527 14.37 -4.41 23.15
C GLY A 527 15.20 -4.00 24.37
N LEU A 528 15.05 -4.71 25.50
CA LEU A 528 15.86 -4.48 26.69
C LEU A 528 17.34 -4.80 26.43
N ALA A 529 17.63 -5.93 25.80
CA ALA A 529 18.99 -6.29 25.41
C ALA A 529 19.61 -5.25 24.48
N ALA A 530 18.86 -4.79 23.46
CA ALA A 530 19.32 -3.73 22.56
C ALA A 530 19.62 -2.42 23.31
N GLY A 531 18.74 -2.01 24.22
CA GLY A 531 18.94 -0.81 25.04
C GLY A 531 20.17 -0.90 25.95
N VAL A 532 20.40 -2.05 26.59
CA VAL A 532 21.61 -2.31 27.40
C VAL A 532 22.86 -2.30 26.52
N THR A 533 22.84 -2.96 25.37
CA THR A 533 23.97 -2.97 24.44
C THR A 533 24.34 -1.56 23.99
N LEU A 534 23.35 -0.72 23.65
CA LEU A 534 23.58 0.68 23.27
C LEU A 534 24.13 1.53 24.41
N LEU A 535 23.70 1.26 25.64
CA LEU A 535 24.17 1.97 26.84
C LEU A 535 25.62 1.61 27.18
N LEU A 536 26.03 0.36 26.94
CA LEU A 536 27.34 -0.16 27.35
C LEU A 536 28.38 -0.16 26.23
N THR A 537 27.99 0.06 24.99
CA THR A 537 28.94 0.03 23.86
C THR A 537 29.73 1.34 23.76
N ASP A 538 31.00 1.20 23.39
CA ASP A 538 31.88 2.32 23.01
C ASP A 538 31.98 2.49 21.48
N LEU A 539 31.27 1.64 20.72
CA LEU A 539 31.24 1.71 19.26
C LEU A 539 30.08 2.59 18.80
N LEU A 540 30.41 3.73 18.20
CA LEU A 540 29.42 4.62 17.59
C LEU A 540 28.85 3.99 16.31
N MET A 541 27.53 3.79 16.28
CA MET A 541 26.82 3.35 15.09
C MET A 541 26.93 4.41 13.99
N ALA A 542 27.19 3.96 12.75
CA ALA A 542 27.37 4.84 11.59
C ALA A 542 28.26 6.07 11.92
N ALA A 543 29.43 5.83 12.51
CA ALA A 543 30.33 6.87 13.00
C ALA A 543 30.66 7.96 11.96
N SER A 544 30.83 7.57 10.68
CA SER A 544 31.05 8.50 9.56
C SER A 544 29.88 9.43 9.28
N TRP A 545 28.66 9.08 9.71
CA TRP A 545 27.49 9.92 9.61
C TRP A 545 27.32 10.78 10.87
N PHE A 546 27.02 10.16 12.01
CA PHE A 546 26.64 10.89 13.23
C PHE A 546 27.81 11.68 13.84
N GLY A 547 29.04 11.18 13.72
CA GLY A 547 30.24 11.91 14.12
C GLY A 547 30.61 13.05 13.15
N GLY A 548 30.09 13.03 11.92
CA GLY A 548 30.42 13.99 10.85
C GLY A 548 29.45 15.15 10.69
N THR A 549 28.40 15.25 11.52
CA THR A 549 27.35 16.28 11.36
C THR A 549 27.80 17.70 11.69
N GLY A 550 28.91 17.88 12.41
CA GLY A 550 29.40 19.20 12.84
C GLY A 550 28.55 19.83 13.96
N ARG A 551 27.72 19.04 14.65
CA ARG A 551 26.90 19.47 15.77
C ARG A 551 27.75 19.93 16.96
N THR A 552 27.46 21.13 17.49
CA THR A 552 28.21 21.75 18.62
C THR A 552 27.44 21.79 19.94
N TRP A 553 26.13 21.52 19.91
CA TRP A 553 25.24 21.51 21.08
C TRP A 553 24.97 20.08 21.54
N LEU A 554 24.61 19.89 22.84
CA LEU A 554 24.43 18.59 23.50
C LEU A 554 25.71 17.71 23.53
N PRO A 555 25.72 16.52 24.18
CA PRO A 555 26.91 15.66 24.21
C PRO A 555 27.31 15.18 22.81
N ASP A 556 28.52 14.63 22.67
CA ASP A 556 28.96 14.00 21.42
C ASP A 556 28.04 12.85 20.95
N ALA A 557 28.30 12.33 19.75
CA ALA A 557 27.45 11.31 19.15
C ALA A 557 27.43 9.97 19.93
N LEU A 558 28.52 9.60 20.62
CA LEU A 558 28.57 8.37 21.40
C LEU A 558 27.77 8.50 22.69
N ALA A 559 27.92 9.62 23.39
CA ALA A 559 27.13 9.92 24.58
C ALA A 559 25.63 10.08 24.24
N ASP A 560 25.29 10.65 23.08
CA ASP A 560 23.91 10.67 22.57
C ASP A 560 23.37 9.26 22.30
N GLN A 561 24.16 8.38 21.69
CA GLN A 561 23.79 6.98 21.48
C GLN A 561 23.51 6.25 22.80
N GLN A 562 24.38 6.41 23.81
CA GLN A 562 24.21 5.79 25.12
C GLN A 562 22.93 6.29 25.81
N ARG A 563 22.61 7.59 25.69
CA ARG A 563 21.31 8.16 26.13
C ARG A 563 20.15 7.60 25.31
N GLY A 564 20.34 7.36 24.03
CA GLY A 564 19.41 6.62 23.16
C GLY A 564 19.13 5.22 23.71
N GLY A 565 20.13 4.52 24.22
CA GLY A 565 19.99 3.24 24.93
C GLY A 565 19.03 3.32 26.12
N ILE A 566 19.16 4.37 26.95
CA ILE A 566 18.21 4.63 28.06
C ILE A 566 16.79 4.86 27.54
N GLY A 567 16.64 5.63 26.45
CA GLY A 567 15.36 5.84 25.79
C GLY A 567 14.73 4.54 25.28
N VAL A 568 15.53 3.66 24.68
CA VAL A 568 15.10 2.33 24.22
C VAL A 568 14.62 1.47 25.40
N LEU A 569 15.34 1.46 26.52
CA LEU A 569 14.92 0.76 27.73
C LEU A 569 13.58 1.30 28.24
N GLY A 570 13.46 2.62 28.39
CA GLY A 570 12.24 3.26 28.89
C GLY A 570 11.01 2.93 28.04
N VAL A 571 11.10 3.12 26.72
CA VAL A 571 9.99 2.80 25.80
C VAL A 571 9.65 1.31 25.82
N THR A 572 10.65 0.43 25.85
CA THR A 572 10.42 -1.02 25.87
C THR A 572 9.69 -1.46 27.14
N VAL A 573 10.10 -0.95 28.31
CA VAL A 573 9.43 -1.23 29.59
C VAL A 573 8.00 -0.70 29.59
N LEU A 574 7.79 0.55 29.16
CA LEU A 574 6.46 1.18 29.16
C LEU A 574 5.50 0.47 28.18
N ALA A 575 5.94 0.21 26.95
CA ALA A 575 5.12 -0.46 25.95
C ALA A 575 4.84 -1.92 26.32
N GLY A 576 5.86 -2.66 26.75
CA GLY A 576 5.74 -4.05 27.19
C GLY A 576 4.84 -4.20 28.42
N GLY A 577 5.06 -3.35 29.44
CA GLY A 577 4.26 -3.31 30.66
C GLY A 577 2.81 -2.93 30.40
N GLY A 578 2.57 -1.90 29.57
CA GLY A 578 1.22 -1.49 29.16
C GLY A 578 0.47 -2.58 28.40
N ALA A 579 1.15 -3.25 27.45
CA ALA A 579 0.57 -4.37 26.71
C ALA A 579 0.28 -5.58 27.62
N ALA A 580 1.18 -5.91 28.54
CA ALA A 580 0.97 -6.97 29.53
C ALA A 580 -0.22 -6.64 30.44
N ALA A 581 -0.30 -5.43 31.00
CA ALA A 581 -1.42 -4.99 31.83
C ALA A 581 -2.76 -5.08 31.08
N ALA A 582 -2.79 -4.67 29.80
CA ALA A 582 -3.99 -4.79 28.97
C ALA A 582 -4.42 -6.26 28.75
N LEU A 583 -3.47 -7.20 28.64
CA LEU A 583 -3.75 -8.63 28.54
C LEU A 583 -4.27 -9.21 29.88
N TRP A 584 -3.73 -8.74 31.00
CA TRP A 584 -4.14 -9.16 32.35
C TRP A 584 -5.55 -8.68 32.69
N ILE A 585 -5.88 -7.41 32.45
CA ILE A 585 -7.19 -6.82 32.73
C ILE A 585 -8.30 -7.52 31.91
N ARG A 586 -7.99 -7.93 30.68
CA ARG A 586 -8.93 -8.60 29.76
C ARG A 586 -9.03 -10.11 29.99
N ARG A 587 -8.38 -10.66 31.02
CA ARG A 587 -8.49 -12.08 31.35
C ARG A 587 -9.95 -12.36 31.77
N PRO A 588 -10.66 -13.30 31.10
CA PRO A 588 -11.98 -13.71 31.58
C PRO A 588 -11.81 -14.23 33.01
N ARG A 589 -12.51 -13.62 33.97
CA ARG A 589 -12.62 -14.16 35.33
C ARG A 589 -13.19 -15.56 35.15
N ARG A 590 -12.44 -16.59 35.58
CA ARG A 590 -13.01 -17.93 35.71
C ARG A 590 -14.19 -17.77 36.66
N GLY A 591 -15.39 -17.97 36.14
CA GLY A 591 -16.57 -18.13 36.97
C GLY A 591 -16.29 -19.28 37.93
N THR A 592 -16.16 -18.93 39.20
CA THR A 592 -16.54 -19.75 40.33
C THR A 592 -17.83 -20.48 39.99
N GLU A 593 -17.81 -21.80 40.05
CA GLU A 593 -19.01 -22.60 40.25
C GLU A 593 -19.81 -21.96 41.39
N THR A 594 -20.95 -21.35 41.07
CA THR A 594 -21.98 -21.09 42.06
C THR A 594 -22.60 -22.44 42.42
N GLY A 595 -21.93 -23.15 43.31
CA GLY A 595 -22.58 -24.06 44.25
C GLY A 595 -23.47 -23.23 45.19
N ALA A 596 -24.71 -23.03 44.77
CA ALA A 596 -25.87 -22.72 45.59
C ALA A 596 -27.07 -23.14 44.73
N GLY A 597 -27.60 -24.35 44.85
CA GLY A 597 -28.26 -24.82 46.05
C GLY A 597 -29.70 -24.32 46.06
N HIS A 598 -30.56 -24.89 45.21
CA HIS A 598 -31.99 -25.03 45.44
C HIS A 598 -32.37 -26.44 45.03
N GLY A 599 -32.49 -27.32 46.03
CA GLY A 599 -33.15 -28.60 45.86
C GLY A 599 -34.65 -28.37 45.81
N THR A 600 -35.29 -28.92 44.78
CA THR A 600 -36.58 -29.60 44.89
C THR A 600 -36.53 -30.77 43.94
N ALA A 601 -36.67 -31.97 44.51
CA ALA A 601 -36.88 -33.21 43.83
C ALA A 601 -38.13 -33.17 42.94
N GLY A 602 -38.14 -33.95 41.87
CA GLY A 602 -39.35 -34.26 41.11
C GLY A 602 -39.12 -34.42 39.62
N ASP A 603 -39.01 -35.67 39.19
CA ASP A 603 -39.33 -36.22 37.87
C ASP A 603 -38.52 -35.81 36.63
N GLY A 604 -37.86 -36.81 36.04
CA GLY A 604 -37.34 -36.71 34.68
C GLY A 604 -36.15 -37.59 34.33
N GLN A 605 -36.00 -38.78 34.93
CA GLN A 605 -34.94 -39.71 34.55
C GLN A 605 -35.44 -41.17 34.48
N ALA A 606 -36.35 -41.42 33.56
CA ALA A 606 -36.53 -42.71 32.91
C ALA A 606 -36.53 -42.46 31.39
N GLU A 607 -36.04 -43.42 30.62
CA GLU A 607 -35.86 -43.38 29.16
C GLU A 607 -34.66 -42.59 28.61
N ARG A 608 -33.45 -43.08 28.91
CA ARG A 608 -32.44 -43.18 27.84
C ARG A 608 -31.42 -44.28 28.11
N ASN A 609 -31.88 -45.52 28.17
CA ASN A 609 -30.99 -46.67 28.08
C ASN A 609 -31.66 -47.82 27.33
N GLU A 610 -31.93 -47.62 26.04
CA GLU A 610 -32.23 -48.71 25.11
C GLU A 610 -32.03 -48.21 23.68
N ARG A 611 -30.81 -48.40 23.16
CA ARG A 611 -30.47 -48.50 21.73
C ARG A 611 -28.97 -48.74 21.56
N ALA A 612 -28.50 -49.89 22.02
CA ALA A 612 -27.33 -50.56 21.46
C ALA A 612 -27.38 -52.04 21.84
N GLY A 613 -27.76 -52.91 20.90
CA GLY A 613 -27.58 -54.35 21.04
C GLY A 613 -28.81 -55.18 20.68
N ARG A 614 -28.94 -55.53 19.39
CA ARG A 614 -29.23 -56.90 18.90
C ARG A 614 -29.60 -56.85 17.42
N GLY A 615 -28.64 -57.22 16.58
CA GLY A 615 -28.95 -58.19 15.54
C GLY A 615 -28.93 -59.56 16.21
N ASP A 616 -29.95 -60.38 16.01
CA ASP A 616 -29.89 -61.58 15.18
C ASP A 616 -31.20 -62.40 15.28
N ARG A 617 -31.51 -63.14 14.20
CA ARG A 617 -32.50 -64.24 14.04
C ARG A 617 -33.98 -63.95 13.71
N ALA A 618 -34.27 -64.12 12.42
CA ALA A 618 -35.15 -65.14 11.80
C ALA A 618 -36.55 -65.45 12.36
N GLY A 619 -37.56 -65.44 11.46
CA GLY A 619 -38.77 -66.26 11.59
C GLY A 619 -40.03 -65.72 10.92
N SER A 620 -40.27 -66.13 9.66
CA SER A 620 -41.55 -66.48 9.01
C SER A 620 -42.85 -65.67 9.23
N GLY A 621 -43.54 -65.37 8.10
CA GLY A 621 -44.98 -65.66 8.01
C GLY A 621 -45.92 -64.54 7.53
N ASP A 622 -46.13 -64.51 6.22
CA ASP A 622 -47.44 -64.52 5.53
C ASP A 622 -48.42 -63.31 5.54
N ARG A 623 -49.03 -63.12 4.34
CA ARG A 623 -50.26 -62.39 3.95
C ARG A 623 -50.27 -60.85 3.95
N ALA A 624 -50.40 -60.14 2.82
CA ALA A 624 -51.44 -60.10 1.77
C ALA A 624 -52.64 -59.18 2.09
N GLY A 625 -52.98 -58.27 1.15
CA GLY A 625 -54.24 -57.52 1.06
C GLY A 625 -54.04 -56.01 0.97
N ARG A 626 -54.07 -55.36 -0.21
CA ARG A 626 -55.23 -54.96 -1.07
C ARG A 626 -55.83 -53.59 -0.73
N GLY A 627 -56.15 -52.85 -1.80
CA GLY A 627 -57.17 -51.78 -1.86
C GLY A 627 -56.57 -50.37 -1.86
N GLU A 628 -56.38 -49.69 -2.99
CA GLU A 628 -57.35 -49.05 -3.92
C GLU A 628 -57.39 -47.52 -3.74
N GLN A 629 -57.37 -46.83 -4.89
CA GLN A 629 -57.45 -45.37 -5.12
C GLN A 629 -58.92 -44.87 -4.92
N PRO A 630 -59.39 -43.67 -5.39
CA PRO A 630 -58.78 -42.36 -5.71
C PRO A 630 -59.55 -41.12 -5.11
N ARG A 631 -59.00 -39.91 -5.33
CA ARG A 631 -59.55 -38.51 -5.55
C ARG A 631 -61.09 -38.27 -5.68
N PRO A 632 -61.65 -37.02 -5.82
CA PRO A 632 -61.22 -35.60 -5.63
C PRO A 632 -62.34 -34.65 -5.03
N THR A 633 -62.21 -33.33 -5.28
CA THR A 633 -63.19 -32.18 -5.18
C THR A 633 -63.10 -31.36 -3.87
N GLY A 634 -63.24 -30.03 -3.81
CA GLY A 634 -63.56 -28.97 -4.77
C GLY A 634 -64.26 -27.81 -4.04
N ARG A 635 -63.95 -26.56 -4.42
CA ARG A 635 -64.69 -25.28 -4.22
C ARG A 635 -64.67 -24.53 -2.87
N ALA A 636 -64.02 -23.36 -2.93
CA ALA A 636 -64.56 -22.00 -2.78
C ALA A 636 -65.31 -21.58 -1.50
N ARG A 637 -64.87 -20.45 -0.90
CA ARG A 637 -65.74 -19.32 -0.50
C ARG A 637 -64.94 -18.03 -0.23
N GLN A 638 -65.41 -16.95 -0.85
CA GLN A 638 -65.14 -15.54 -0.52
C GLN A 638 -65.78 -15.14 0.83
N ARG A 639 -65.17 -14.17 1.52
CA ARG A 639 -65.76 -12.97 2.20
C ARG A 639 -64.64 -12.31 3.03
N GLU A 640 -64.08 -11.17 2.64
CA GLU A 640 -64.50 -9.79 2.93
C GLU A 640 -64.53 -9.39 4.42
N ARG A 641 -63.71 -8.35 4.73
CA ARG A 641 -63.77 -7.35 5.83
C ARG A 641 -63.35 -7.78 7.24
N ALA A 642 -62.21 -7.28 7.73
CA ALA A 642 -62.05 -5.95 8.33
C ALA A 642 -60.58 -5.50 8.24
#